data_AF-A0A7C5BWX1-F1
#
_entry.id   AF-A0A7C5BWX1-F1
#
_cell.length_a   1.000
_cell.length_b   1.000
_cell.length_c   1.000
_cell.angle_alpha   90.00
_cell.angle_beta   90.00
_cell.angle_gamma   90.00
#
_symmetry.space_group_name_H-M   'P 1'
#
loop_
_entity.id
_entity.type
_entity.pdbx_description
1 polymer ?
#
loop_
_entity_poly.entity_id
_entity_poly.type
_entity_poly.pdbx_seq_one_letter_code
_entity_poly.pdbx_strand_id
1 'polypeptide(L)'
;MESLVRITHPEHAGRAKGPDVTVTWTADDVTTQQISVDGHEFADLPPQQRSHTITGLGGGVHTVKILVNQTREASASFYVYIPAQLPASKLYILDLKSMRRPDTDDAKSTATAFDTLHCVACLQGIVNREKPQLYMDYMDADSFWLDKMRAKGAYLEHAQLTPLASVEEAIATFSDSIGGVVVWDSDVPSTSNVASTICGVENLIPVRYDPTPGSLYDRLVTNGPKLKVVEDLHGKFSGSGTIPNTNRPSTGSPKCDSYIWAKIHYIDTGKCNPAELGYWCDAFWLKHPKDMGIDNVGLPNHDFIVARKGFICDLHVYADEAPRDDPNQRLGLDLEVLEEILGALAKANKGKMIHFSGFTPWAMKYTDHRNAGGKHGGVPTEWEMVRVATSYNCYIDADAIGPVDLANASVFQHYPLPDRLVQNRPPTREELQNKGYIDSSGKVAAFNFIYHYLGDYDSAAWMYNRIPGIWSSEQRGKVPSGWAFNPNLIERTPMIFDWCYDTRSPLDFFVAGDSGAGYVNPTNLLPPREPSGLPSAADAWIEQNIPYFNRLNYSITGFLINGFCGELTDESNRMYTRFSADGVMTQVWMPKEKKHDHLLDGMPVAHMIQDLGMTPEISANEIAKRGVPGETAFLGFRSILQSPDWIKQVNELAQKSRPDCKFEPVEPYTYFYLLRHHLGGLNEMRATYTFDILPLEIEPAKTIAIQAGVRNDGWERWTAASADAVVLTARFGDRSTAIAFPLPHDVEPGEGAIVDIELPAPSKPGDHVLTLELRRADNAWFGDAGDLPWSKAVRVV
;
A
#
# COMPACT_ATOMS: atom_id res chain seq x y z
N MET A 1 4.45 26.82 0.04
CA MET A 1 4.92 26.21 1.30
C MET A 1 6.42 26.02 1.14
N GLU A 2 7.21 26.74 1.94
CA GLU A 2 8.66 26.54 2.01
C GLU A 2 8.92 25.14 2.56
N SER A 3 9.71 24.33 1.84
CA SER A 3 10.22 23.04 2.34
C SER A 3 11.22 23.32 3.46
N LEU A 4 10.71 23.52 4.66
CA LEU A 4 11.50 23.85 5.85
C LEU A 4 11.68 22.57 6.66
N VAL A 5 12.63 21.72 6.25
CA VAL A 5 13.10 20.61 7.10
C VAL A 5 13.87 21.24 8.25
N ARG A 6 13.42 21.04 9.49
CA ARG A 6 14.15 21.45 10.70
C ARG A 6 14.75 20.21 11.34
N ILE A 7 16.03 20.00 11.13
CA ILE A 7 16.81 19.05 11.93
C ILE A 7 17.19 19.82 13.20
N THR A 8 16.66 19.45 14.37
CA THR A 8 16.92 20.19 15.62
C THR A 8 18.07 19.59 16.44
N HIS A 9 18.41 18.30 16.26
CA HIS A 9 19.58 17.67 16.86
C HIS A 9 20.13 16.57 15.95
N PRO A 10 21.46 16.37 15.91
CA PRO A 10 22.12 15.41 15.02
C PRO A 10 22.10 13.95 15.51
N GLU A 11 21.07 13.55 16.25
CA GLU A 11 20.93 12.20 16.82
C GLU A 11 20.16 11.23 15.90
N HIS A 12 19.85 11.67 14.67
CA HIS A 12 18.89 10.99 13.81
C HIS A 12 19.44 10.73 12.41
N ALA A 13 19.54 9.45 12.06
CA ALA A 13 19.50 9.03 10.66
C ALA A 13 18.06 9.21 10.14
N GLY A 14 17.67 10.46 9.89
CA GLY A 14 16.37 10.85 9.34
C GLY A 14 16.46 11.29 7.88
N ARG A 15 15.36 11.12 7.14
CA ARG A 15 15.22 11.55 5.74
C ARG A 15 14.88 13.05 5.70
N ALA A 16 15.72 13.85 5.05
CA ALA A 16 15.30 15.15 4.52
C ALA A 16 14.99 15.02 3.02
N LYS A 17 13.94 15.71 2.55
CA LYS A 17 13.51 15.72 1.15
C LYS A 17 13.31 17.15 0.68
N GLY A 18 13.72 17.41 -0.56
CA GLY A 18 13.49 18.69 -1.24
C GLY A 18 14.70 19.11 -2.07
N PRO A 19 14.52 19.98 -3.08
CA PRO A 19 15.62 20.45 -3.93
C PRO A 19 16.63 21.31 -3.14
N ASP A 20 16.15 21.89 -2.04
CA ASP A 20 16.90 22.69 -1.10
C ASP A 20 16.66 22.11 0.30
N VAL A 21 17.73 21.68 0.98
CA VAL A 21 17.65 21.08 2.31
C VAL A 21 18.27 22.02 3.32
N THR A 22 17.43 22.62 4.15
CA THR A 22 17.90 23.42 5.27
C THR A 22 18.23 22.50 6.44
N VAL A 23 19.46 22.57 6.91
CA VAL A 23 19.93 21.82 8.07
C VAL A 23 20.14 22.84 9.18
N THR A 24 19.68 22.53 10.39
CA THR A 24 19.88 23.35 11.59
C THR A 24 20.56 22.47 12.63
N TRP A 25 21.35 23.06 13.53
CA TRP A 25 22.02 22.30 14.58
C TRP A 25 22.24 23.16 15.82
N THR A 26 22.42 22.51 16.95
CA THR A 26 22.88 23.12 18.20
C THR A 26 24.24 22.55 18.55
N ALA A 27 25.18 23.40 18.94
CA ALA A 27 26.49 23.00 19.41
C ALA A 27 27.08 24.11 20.28
N ASP A 28 27.65 23.70 21.42
CA ASP A 28 28.36 24.56 22.36
C ASP A 28 29.86 24.62 22.01
N ASP A 29 30.55 25.68 22.41
CA ASP A 29 32.00 25.86 22.26
C ASP A 29 32.56 25.61 20.84
N VAL A 30 31.83 26.04 19.80
CA VAL A 30 32.23 25.87 18.39
C VAL A 30 33.36 26.85 18.02
N THR A 31 34.48 26.29 17.55
CA THR A 31 35.64 27.02 17.00
C THR A 31 35.78 26.87 15.49
N THR A 32 35.41 25.71 14.94
CA THR A 32 35.38 25.42 13.51
C THR A 32 34.14 24.59 13.20
N GLN A 33 33.58 24.78 12.01
CA GLN A 33 32.52 23.92 11.51
C GLN A 33 32.44 23.90 9.98
N GLN A 34 32.11 22.75 9.43
CA GLN A 34 32.09 22.47 8.01
C GLN A 34 30.95 21.51 7.67
N ILE A 35 30.35 21.65 6.49
CA ILE A 35 29.43 20.67 5.91
C ILE A 35 30.19 19.92 4.83
N SER A 36 30.07 18.59 4.85
CA SER A 36 30.46 17.72 3.74
C SER A 36 29.24 16.97 3.22
N VAL A 37 29.24 16.72 1.91
CA VAL A 37 28.22 15.93 1.21
C VAL A 37 28.95 14.82 0.45
N ASP A 38 28.50 13.59 0.62
CA ASP A 38 29.07 12.37 0.02
C ASP A 38 30.59 12.24 0.24
N GLY A 39 31.05 12.63 1.43
CA GLY A 39 32.46 12.61 1.81
C GLY A 39 33.31 13.75 1.25
N HIS A 40 32.72 14.66 0.47
CA HIS A 40 33.39 15.83 -0.08
C HIS A 40 33.01 17.10 0.67
N GLU A 41 33.96 18.02 0.82
CA GLU A 41 33.71 19.35 1.39
C GLU A 41 32.66 20.09 0.56
N PHE A 42 31.62 20.59 1.23
CA PHE A 42 30.52 21.34 0.61
C PHE A 42 30.56 22.81 1.01
N ALA A 43 30.73 23.12 2.31
CA ALA A 43 30.80 24.50 2.80
C ALA A 43 31.55 24.62 4.12
N ASP A 44 32.44 25.60 4.23
CA ASP A 44 33.00 26.07 5.50
C ASP A 44 32.10 27.13 6.14
N LEU A 45 31.82 26.97 7.43
CA LEU A 45 30.82 27.79 8.11
C LEU A 45 31.42 28.64 9.25
N PRO A 46 31.02 29.92 9.41
CA PRO A 46 31.42 30.75 10.54
C PRO A 46 30.98 30.12 11.87
N PRO A 47 31.77 30.20 12.96
CA PRO A 47 31.45 29.52 14.22
C PRO A 47 30.09 29.85 14.86
N GLN A 48 29.46 30.96 14.49
CA GLN A 48 28.14 31.38 15.00
C GLN A 48 26.96 30.84 14.16
N GLN A 49 27.21 30.35 12.94
CA GLN A 49 26.15 29.86 12.07
C GLN A 49 25.58 28.55 12.62
N ARG A 50 24.24 28.43 12.65
CA ARG A 50 23.53 27.23 13.17
C ARG A 50 22.50 26.69 12.19
N SER A 51 22.49 27.23 10.98
CA SER A 51 21.61 26.79 9.89
C SER A 51 22.28 27.04 8.55
N HIS A 52 22.11 26.12 7.60
CA HIS A 52 22.62 26.24 6.24
C HIS A 52 21.67 25.52 5.28
N THR A 53 21.46 26.07 4.07
CA THR A 53 20.63 25.43 3.05
C THR A 53 21.54 24.82 1.98
N ILE A 54 21.49 23.49 1.89
CA ILE A 54 22.19 22.71 0.87
C ILE A 54 21.33 22.72 -0.40
N THR A 55 21.91 23.12 -1.52
CA THR A 55 21.22 23.25 -2.82
C THR A 55 22.01 22.53 -3.91
N GLY A 56 21.35 22.20 -5.01
CA GLY A 56 22.01 21.65 -6.21
C GLY A 56 22.42 20.18 -6.11
N LEU A 57 21.88 19.43 -5.14
CA LEU A 57 22.05 17.98 -5.09
C LEU A 57 21.31 17.30 -6.25
N GLY A 58 21.93 16.28 -6.84
CA GLY A 58 21.30 15.45 -7.86
C GLY A 58 20.19 14.57 -7.27
N GLY A 59 19.45 13.84 -8.12
CA GLY A 59 18.48 12.84 -7.64
C GLY A 59 19.22 11.65 -7.00
N GLY A 60 18.74 11.18 -5.84
CA GLY A 60 19.34 10.05 -5.12
C GLY A 60 19.42 10.25 -3.61
N VAL A 61 20.14 9.34 -2.95
CA VAL A 61 20.47 9.42 -1.52
C VAL A 61 21.87 10.04 -1.39
N HIS A 62 21.97 11.09 -0.58
CA HIS A 62 23.21 11.79 -0.27
C HIS A 62 23.51 11.71 1.22
N THR A 63 24.77 11.48 1.57
CA THR A 63 25.23 11.54 2.96
C THR A 63 25.67 12.96 3.27
N VAL A 64 25.12 13.56 4.32
CA VAL A 64 25.49 14.90 4.77
C VAL A 64 26.10 14.80 6.16
N LYS A 65 27.27 15.41 6.34
CA LYS A 65 27.96 15.45 7.62
C LYS A 65 28.27 16.89 8.01
N ILE A 66 27.81 17.28 9.21
CA ILE A 66 28.19 18.55 9.84
C ILE A 66 29.34 18.25 10.79
N LEU A 67 30.54 18.67 10.43
CA LEU A 67 31.74 18.56 11.23
C LEU A 67 31.82 19.76 12.16
N VAL A 68 31.94 19.55 13.47
CA VAL A 68 32.15 20.61 14.46
C VAL A 68 33.44 20.33 15.22
N ASN A 69 34.31 21.34 15.35
CA ASN A 69 35.60 21.25 16.04
C ASN A 69 36.53 20.12 15.56
N GLN A 70 36.26 19.54 14.38
CA GLN A 70 36.91 18.33 13.88
C GLN A 70 36.85 17.12 14.83
N THR A 71 35.94 17.12 15.80
CA THR A 71 35.74 15.99 16.71
C THR A 71 34.52 15.20 16.32
N ARG A 72 34.57 13.89 16.53
CA ARG A 72 33.45 13.02 16.21
C ARG A 72 32.28 13.25 17.17
N GLU A 73 32.54 13.51 18.45
CA GLU A 73 31.47 13.70 19.46
C GLU A 73 30.65 14.96 19.22
N ALA A 74 31.21 15.97 18.54
CA ALA A 74 30.49 17.21 18.22
C ALA A 74 29.86 17.20 16.82
N SER A 75 30.11 16.16 16.01
CA SER A 75 29.75 16.11 14.60
C SER A 75 28.52 15.24 14.34
N ALA A 76 27.75 15.63 13.32
CA ALA A 76 26.50 15.01 12.91
C ALA A 76 26.66 14.28 11.57
N SER A 77 25.93 13.19 11.36
CA SER A 77 25.73 12.65 10.00
C SER A 77 24.29 12.18 9.80
N PHE A 78 23.72 12.52 8.66
CA PHE A 78 22.36 12.18 8.26
C PHE A 78 22.30 12.01 6.74
N TYR A 79 21.17 11.57 6.22
CA TYR A 79 21.00 11.39 4.78
C TYR A 79 19.86 12.25 4.23
N VAL A 80 20.04 12.64 2.99
CA VAL A 80 19.08 13.42 2.21
C VAL A 80 18.65 12.57 1.04
N TYR A 81 17.35 12.46 0.81
CA TYR A 81 16.82 11.88 -0.41
C TYR A 81 16.26 12.98 -1.30
N ILE A 82 16.84 13.12 -2.49
CA ILE A 82 16.33 13.97 -3.55
C ILE A 82 15.55 13.09 -4.52
N PRO A 83 14.23 13.30 -4.67
CA PRO A 83 13.44 12.53 -5.63
C PRO A 83 13.99 12.69 -7.04
N ALA A 84 14.10 11.59 -7.77
CA ALA A 84 14.36 11.67 -9.20
C ALA A 84 13.25 12.49 -9.87
N GLN A 85 13.62 13.40 -10.76
CA GLN A 85 12.67 14.17 -11.54
C GLN A 85 12.53 13.55 -12.92
N LEU A 86 11.31 13.50 -13.42
CA LEU A 86 11.08 13.15 -14.82
C LEU A 86 11.75 14.23 -15.68
N PRO A 87 12.62 13.86 -16.65
CA PRO A 87 13.14 14.81 -17.61
C PRO A 87 12.01 15.53 -18.35
N ALA A 88 12.30 16.74 -18.84
CA ALA A 88 11.33 17.55 -19.57
C ALA A 88 10.65 16.72 -20.67
N SER A 89 9.33 16.55 -20.54
CA SER A 89 8.51 15.69 -21.37
C SER A 89 7.09 16.23 -21.44
N LYS A 90 6.33 15.80 -22.44
CA LYS A 90 4.91 16.15 -22.53
C LYS A 90 4.10 15.19 -21.66
N LEU A 91 3.26 15.76 -20.80
CA LEU A 91 2.18 15.05 -20.14
C LEU A 91 0.87 15.58 -20.74
N TYR A 92 0.20 14.73 -21.52
CA TYR A 92 -1.05 15.09 -22.14
C TYR A 92 -2.18 15.01 -21.11
N ILE A 93 -3.01 16.06 -21.03
CA ILE A 93 -4.13 16.14 -20.09
C ILE A 93 -5.45 16.08 -20.87
N LEU A 94 -6.32 15.15 -20.51
CA LEU A 94 -7.68 15.08 -21.05
C LEU A 94 -8.69 15.41 -19.94
N ASP A 95 -9.46 16.49 -20.12
CA ASP A 95 -10.53 16.88 -19.21
C ASP A 95 -11.75 15.99 -19.41
N LEU A 96 -12.13 15.28 -18.36
CA LEU A 96 -13.24 14.34 -18.29
C LEU A 96 -14.19 14.66 -17.14
N LYS A 97 -14.08 15.83 -16.49
CA LYS A 97 -14.93 16.19 -15.34
C LYS A 97 -16.42 16.15 -15.65
N SER A 98 -16.78 16.51 -16.89
CA SER A 98 -18.18 16.44 -17.36
C SER A 98 -18.74 15.01 -17.40
N MET A 99 -17.89 13.99 -17.52
CA MET A 99 -18.31 12.58 -17.54
C MET A 99 -18.61 12.02 -16.14
N ARG A 100 -18.22 12.71 -15.06
CA ARG A 100 -18.38 12.22 -13.67
C ARG A 100 -19.81 12.27 -13.16
N ARG A 101 -20.64 13.13 -13.75
CA ARG A 101 -22.04 13.35 -13.35
C ARG A 101 -22.93 13.36 -14.60
N PRO A 102 -23.05 12.22 -15.32
CA PRO A 102 -23.93 12.14 -16.48
C PRO A 102 -25.38 12.34 -16.07
N ASP A 103 -26.21 12.76 -17.02
CA ASP A 103 -27.65 12.76 -16.84
C ASP A 103 -28.16 11.32 -16.89
N THR A 104 -28.47 10.75 -15.74
CA THR A 104 -28.93 9.36 -15.61
C THR A 104 -30.33 9.10 -16.17
N ASP A 105 -31.05 10.16 -16.55
CA ASP A 105 -32.33 10.06 -17.28
C ASP A 105 -32.13 10.03 -18.82
N ASP A 106 -30.95 10.39 -19.32
CA ASP A 106 -30.60 10.34 -20.74
C ASP A 106 -29.66 9.16 -21.05
N ALA A 107 -30.18 8.19 -21.80
CA ALA A 107 -29.43 7.02 -22.26
C ALA A 107 -28.20 7.42 -23.09
N LYS A 108 -28.26 8.53 -23.84
CA LYS A 108 -27.11 9.01 -24.61
C LYS A 108 -26.03 9.60 -23.70
N SER A 109 -26.42 10.38 -22.70
CA SER A 109 -25.52 10.96 -21.70
C SER A 109 -24.76 9.89 -20.91
N THR A 110 -25.48 8.88 -20.42
CA THR A 110 -24.90 7.73 -19.69
C THR A 110 -23.98 6.88 -20.57
N ALA A 111 -24.41 6.55 -21.80
CA ALA A 111 -23.57 5.84 -22.76
C ALA A 111 -22.30 6.62 -23.12
N THR A 112 -22.42 7.93 -23.35
CA THR A 112 -21.26 8.80 -23.65
C THR A 112 -20.25 8.79 -22.51
N ALA A 113 -20.71 8.88 -21.26
CA ALA A 113 -19.83 8.86 -20.09
C ALA A 113 -19.12 7.51 -19.92
N PHE A 114 -19.86 6.40 -20.01
CA PHE A 114 -19.29 5.06 -19.92
C PHE A 114 -18.28 4.78 -21.05
N ASP A 115 -18.70 4.98 -22.30
CA ASP A 115 -17.86 4.70 -23.48
C ASP A 115 -16.58 5.55 -23.47
N THR A 116 -16.68 6.82 -23.06
CA THR A 116 -15.53 7.72 -22.95
C THR A 116 -14.55 7.28 -21.86
N LEU A 117 -15.04 7.01 -20.63
CA LEU A 117 -14.18 6.62 -19.52
C LEU A 117 -13.52 5.26 -19.77
N HIS A 118 -14.27 4.28 -20.29
CA HIS A 118 -13.74 2.95 -20.62
C HIS A 118 -12.65 3.00 -21.70
N CYS A 119 -12.91 3.76 -22.78
CA CYS A 119 -11.95 3.96 -23.86
C CYS A 119 -10.67 4.66 -23.36
N VAL A 120 -10.82 5.76 -22.62
CA VAL A 120 -9.67 6.56 -22.17
C VAL A 120 -8.86 5.82 -21.10
N ALA A 121 -9.48 5.13 -20.15
CA ALA A 121 -8.75 4.36 -19.14
C ALA A 121 -7.87 3.28 -19.78
N CYS A 122 -8.40 2.57 -20.79
CA CYS A 122 -7.61 1.57 -21.52
C CYS A 122 -6.50 2.20 -22.37
N LEU A 123 -6.78 3.32 -23.07
CA LEU A 123 -5.75 4.08 -23.79
C LEU A 123 -4.63 4.51 -22.84
N GLN A 124 -5.01 5.08 -21.69
CA GLN A 124 -4.11 5.54 -20.65
C GLN A 124 -3.20 4.42 -20.17
N GLY A 125 -3.76 3.25 -19.82
CA GLY A 125 -2.98 2.09 -19.42
C GLY A 125 -1.95 1.66 -20.46
N ILE A 126 -2.32 1.66 -21.75
CA ILE A 126 -1.40 1.29 -22.85
C ILE A 126 -0.25 2.29 -22.97
N VAL A 127 -0.56 3.59 -23.05
CA VAL A 127 0.44 4.63 -23.34
C VAL A 127 1.32 4.97 -22.15
N ASN A 128 0.84 4.70 -20.94
CA ASN A 128 1.59 4.94 -19.70
C ASN A 128 2.42 3.73 -19.25
N ARG A 129 2.49 2.63 -20.01
CA ARG A 129 3.17 1.41 -19.55
C ARG A 129 4.64 1.62 -19.18
N GLU A 130 5.36 2.41 -19.97
CA GLU A 130 6.81 2.62 -19.81
C GLU A 130 7.18 3.94 -19.10
N LYS A 131 6.28 4.94 -19.15
CA LYS A 131 6.47 6.27 -18.55
C LYS A 131 5.13 7.03 -18.54
N PRO A 132 4.95 8.06 -17.70
CA PRO A 132 3.71 8.85 -17.72
C PRO A 132 3.60 9.67 -19.01
N GLN A 133 2.47 9.55 -19.71
CA GLN A 133 2.19 10.24 -20.99
C GLN A 133 0.79 10.84 -21.06
N LEU A 134 -0.24 10.16 -20.57
CA LEU A 134 -1.64 10.61 -20.57
C LEU A 134 -2.18 10.67 -19.14
N TYR A 135 -2.76 11.80 -18.77
CA TYR A 135 -3.39 12.05 -17.48
C TYR A 135 -4.86 12.43 -17.69
N MET A 136 -5.74 11.81 -16.93
CA MET A 136 -7.17 12.10 -16.87
C MET A 136 -7.41 13.14 -15.77
N ASP A 137 -8.07 14.25 -16.11
CA ASP A 137 -8.65 15.17 -15.13
C ASP A 137 -10.15 14.85 -15.00
N TYR A 138 -10.49 14.01 -14.03
CA TYR A 138 -11.80 13.36 -13.85
C TYR A 138 -12.32 13.49 -12.40
N MET A 139 -11.53 13.11 -11.40
CA MET A 139 -11.87 13.16 -9.98
C MET A 139 -11.47 14.50 -9.34
N ASP A 140 -12.13 14.88 -8.24
CA ASP A 140 -11.78 16.10 -7.49
C ASP A 140 -10.33 16.05 -6.94
N ALA A 141 -9.83 14.84 -6.64
CA ALA A 141 -8.48 14.64 -6.13
C ALA A 141 -7.39 14.81 -7.20
N ASP A 142 -7.73 14.74 -8.49
CA ASP A 142 -6.74 14.70 -9.58
C ASP A 142 -5.88 15.96 -9.62
N SER A 143 -6.48 17.14 -9.47
CA SER A 143 -5.73 18.40 -9.45
C SER A 143 -4.83 18.50 -8.22
N PHE A 144 -5.31 18.02 -7.05
CA PHE A 144 -4.51 18.02 -5.83
C PHE A 144 -3.24 17.20 -6.01
N TRP A 145 -3.35 15.96 -6.50
CA TRP A 145 -2.19 15.09 -6.68
C TRP A 145 -1.27 15.56 -7.80
N LEU A 146 -1.84 16.06 -8.91
CA LEU A 146 -1.03 16.66 -9.97
C LEU A 146 -0.22 17.86 -9.46
N ASP A 147 -0.84 18.75 -8.68
CA ASP A 147 -0.15 19.90 -8.07
C ASP A 147 0.96 19.46 -7.12
N LYS A 148 0.75 18.42 -6.30
CA LYS A 148 1.79 17.84 -5.43
C LYS A 148 2.96 17.29 -6.24
N MET A 149 2.69 16.55 -7.31
CA MET A 149 3.74 15.95 -8.14
C MET A 149 4.47 16.98 -9.00
N ARG A 150 3.88 18.15 -9.27
CA ARG A 150 4.48 19.24 -10.06
C ARG A 150 5.09 20.36 -9.23
N ALA A 151 5.05 20.27 -7.91
CA ALA A 151 5.71 21.22 -7.02
C ALA A 151 7.23 21.28 -7.28
N LYS A 152 7.89 22.36 -6.85
CA LYS A 152 9.34 22.53 -6.98
C LYS A 152 10.09 21.32 -6.39
N GLY A 153 10.98 20.70 -7.15
CA GLY A 153 11.74 19.51 -6.77
C GLY A 153 10.96 18.20 -6.79
N ALA A 154 9.69 18.21 -7.22
CA ALA A 154 8.88 17.00 -7.31
C ALA A 154 9.04 16.31 -8.67
N TYR A 155 8.53 15.08 -8.76
CA TYR A 155 8.72 14.17 -9.88
C TYR A 155 8.32 14.78 -11.24
N LEU A 156 7.20 15.47 -11.32
CA LEU A 156 6.63 16.03 -12.55
C LEU A 156 6.86 17.54 -12.70
N GLU A 157 7.77 18.15 -11.93
CA GLU A 157 8.05 19.61 -12.00
C GLU A 157 8.25 20.08 -13.45
N HIS A 158 9.08 19.36 -14.20
CA HIS A 158 9.48 19.72 -15.56
C HIS A 158 8.54 19.16 -16.64
N ALA A 159 7.46 18.48 -16.25
CA ALA A 159 6.46 17.98 -17.20
C ALA A 159 5.64 19.13 -17.78
N GLN A 160 5.63 19.23 -19.11
CA GLN A 160 4.82 20.19 -19.85
C GLN A 160 3.40 19.64 -20.02
N LEU A 161 2.45 20.29 -19.37
CA LEU A 161 1.03 19.95 -19.52
C LEU A 161 0.54 20.35 -20.91
N THR A 162 0.07 19.38 -21.68
CA THR A 162 -0.43 19.57 -23.04
C THR A 162 -1.91 19.15 -23.10
N PRO A 163 -2.87 20.08 -23.18
CA PRO A 163 -4.29 19.71 -23.20
C PRO A 163 -4.65 18.97 -24.49
N LEU A 164 -5.55 18.00 -24.37
CA LEU A 164 -6.24 17.32 -25.48
C LEU A 164 -7.72 17.72 -25.43
N ALA A 165 -8.30 18.06 -26.58
CA ALA A 165 -9.67 18.55 -26.67
C ALA A 165 -10.71 17.43 -26.75
N SER A 166 -10.30 16.19 -27.08
CA SER A 166 -11.23 15.08 -27.30
C SER A 166 -10.56 13.70 -27.22
N VAL A 167 -11.39 12.66 -27.14
CA VAL A 167 -10.96 11.26 -27.24
C VAL A 167 -10.31 10.97 -28.60
N GLU A 168 -10.84 11.54 -29.68
CA GLU A 168 -10.28 11.41 -31.03
C GLU A 168 -8.88 12.01 -31.13
N GLU A 169 -8.65 13.17 -30.52
CA GLU A 169 -7.32 13.79 -30.48
C GLU A 169 -6.35 12.96 -29.64
N ALA A 170 -6.81 12.39 -28.52
CA ALA A 170 -6.01 11.47 -27.72
C ALA A 170 -5.58 10.24 -28.53
N ILE A 171 -6.54 9.60 -29.22
CA ILE A 171 -6.29 8.44 -30.08
C ILE A 171 -5.34 8.79 -31.24
N ALA A 172 -5.53 9.95 -31.88
CA ALA A 172 -4.64 10.39 -32.95
C ALA A 172 -3.21 10.63 -32.43
N THR A 173 -3.07 11.27 -31.27
CA THR A 173 -1.79 11.55 -30.60
C THR A 173 -1.01 10.28 -30.30
N PHE A 174 -1.71 9.21 -29.91
CA PHE A 174 -1.09 7.93 -29.52
C PHE A 174 -1.34 6.80 -30.53
N SER A 175 -1.60 7.15 -31.80
CA SER A 175 -1.92 6.19 -32.85
C SER A 175 -0.86 5.09 -33.04
N ASP A 176 0.43 5.42 -32.84
CA ASP A 176 1.53 4.45 -32.93
C ASP A 176 1.56 3.44 -31.77
N SER A 177 0.86 3.71 -30.67
CA SER A 177 0.78 2.82 -29.50
C SER A 177 -0.41 1.86 -29.55
N ILE A 178 -1.31 2.01 -30.52
CA ILE A 178 -2.56 1.24 -30.61
C ILE A 178 -2.61 0.40 -31.89
N GLY A 179 -3.02 -0.87 -31.78
CA GLY A 179 -3.12 -1.82 -32.89
C GLY A 179 -4.46 -1.79 -33.63
N GLY A 180 -5.45 -1.08 -33.10
CA GLY A 180 -6.83 -1.06 -33.57
C GLY A 180 -7.82 -1.04 -32.41
N VAL A 181 -9.03 -1.55 -32.65
CA VAL A 181 -10.10 -1.63 -31.65
C VAL A 181 -10.52 -3.06 -31.38
N VAL A 182 -10.93 -3.30 -30.15
CA VAL A 182 -11.79 -4.43 -29.78
C VAL A 182 -13.22 -3.90 -29.61
N VAL A 183 -14.15 -4.48 -30.37
CA VAL A 183 -15.56 -4.13 -30.28
C VAL A 183 -16.24 -5.01 -29.24
N TRP A 184 -17.01 -4.41 -28.33
CA TRP A 184 -17.72 -5.13 -27.26
C TRP A 184 -19.23 -4.95 -27.31
N ASP A 185 -19.94 -5.86 -26.64
CA ASP A 185 -21.39 -6.04 -26.73
C ASP A 185 -22.12 -5.56 -25.47
N SER A 186 -23.01 -4.57 -25.57
CA SER A 186 -23.83 -4.14 -24.43
C SER A 186 -24.94 -5.13 -24.05
N ASP A 187 -25.32 -6.04 -24.95
CA ASP A 187 -26.31 -7.07 -24.65
C ASP A 187 -25.70 -8.18 -23.78
N VAL A 188 -24.37 -8.37 -23.85
CA VAL A 188 -23.56 -9.22 -22.96
C VAL A 188 -22.54 -8.35 -22.21
N PRO A 189 -22.94 -7.64 -21.14
CA PRO A 189 -22.13 -6.59 -20.51
C PRO A 189 -20.71 -6.98 -20.12
N SER A 190 -20.52 -8.22 -19.63
CA SER A 190 -19.20 -8.79 -19.30
C SER A 190 -18.15 -8.69 -20.41
N THR A 191 -18.57 -8.58 -21.68
CA THR A 191 -17.65 -8.36 -22.80
C THR A 191 -16.89 -7.03 -22.71
N SER A 192 -17.36 -6.03 -21.95
CA SER A 192 -16.61 -4.80 -21.68
C SER A 192 -15.35 -5.07 -20.84
N ASN A 193 -15.42 -5.97 -19.86
CA ASN A 193 -14.28 -6.38 -19.03
C ASN A 193 -13.32 -7.28 -19.82
N VAL A 194 -13.86 -8.18 -20.66
CA VAL A 194 -13.06 -8.96 -21.61
C VAL A 194 -12.32 -8.03 -22.58
N ALA A 195 -12.97 -7.00 -23.10
CA ALA A 195 -12.34 -6.00 -23.95
C ALA A 195 -11.17 -5.30 -23.25
N SER A 196 -11.29 -4.88 -21.99
CA SER A 196 -10.17 -4.30 -21.24
C SER A 196 -8.99 -5.27 -21.07
N THR A 197 -9.25 -6.56 -20.85
CA THR A 197 -8.19 -7.59 -20.82
C THR A 197 -7.44 -7.64 -22.17
N ILE A 198 -8.19 -7.63 -23.28
CA ILE A 198 -7.64 -7.62 -24.64
C ILE A 198 -6.81 -6.35 -24.88
N CYS A 199 -7.30 -5.19 -24.42
CA CYS A 199 -6.59 -3.90 -24.54
C CYS A 199 -5.19 -3.97 -23.93
N GLY A 200 -5.06 -4.52 -22.72
CA GLY A 200 -3.75 -4.67 -22.06
C GLY A 200 -2.81 -5.59 -22.82
N VAL A 201 -3.31 -6.75 -23.25
CA VAL A 201 -2.48 -7.78 -23.90
C VAL A 201 -2.10 -7.42 -25.33
N GLU A 202 -3.02 -6.87 -26.11
CA GLU A 202 -2.90 -6.70 -27.56
C GLU A 202 -2.77 -5.23 -28.00
N ASN A 203 -2.71 -4.29 -27.05
CA ASN A 203 -2.66 -2.84 -27.29
C ASN A 203 -3.81 -2.35 -28.17
N LEU A 204 -5.03 -2.81 -27.89
CA LEU A 204 -6.26 -2.38 -28.56
C LEU A 204 -7.03 -1.38 -27.70
N ILE A 205 -7.98 -0.66 -28.29
CA ILE A 205 -8.89 0.26 -27.57
C ILE A 205 -10.31 -0.32 -27.55
N PRO A 206 -11.04 -0.27 -26.42
CA PRO A 206 -12.36 -0.83 -26.36
C PRO A 206 -13.39 0.15 -26.93
N VAL A 207 -14.30 -0.35 -27.75
CA VAL A 207 -15.39 0.44 -28.32
C VAL A 207 -16.69 -0.37 -28.26
N ARG A 208 -17.73 0.18 -27.62
CA ARG A 208 -19.06 -0.45 -27.59
C ARG A 208 -19.61 -0.52 -29.01
N TYR A 209 -20.17 -1.64 -29.41
CA TYR A 209 -20.93 -1.70 -30.65
C TYR A 209 -22.19 -0.81 -30.55
N ASP A 210 -22.19 0.30 -31.29
CA ASP A 210 -23.32 1.22 -31.37
C ASP A 210 -23.30 1.93 -32.74
N PRO A 211 -24.07 1.47 -33.74
CA PRO A 211 -24.04 2.06 -35.07
C PRO A 211 -24.77 3.42 -35.15
N THR A 212 -25.31 3.95 -34.05
CA THR A 212 -26.03 5.23 -34.08
C THR A 212 -25.09 6.40 -34.39
N PRO A 213 -25.49 7.37 -35.24
CA PRO A 213 -24.66 8.52 -35.55
C PRO A 213 -24.24 9.30 -34.30
N GLY A 214 -22.95 9.59 -34.19
CA GLY A 214 -22.35 10.30 -33.05
C GLY A 214 -22.02 9.44 -31.83
N SER A 215 -22.29 8.13 -31.85
CA SER A 215 -21.73 7.19 -30.87
C SER A 215 -20.20 7.14 -30.96
N LEU A 216 -19.52 6.58 -29.95
CA LEU A 216 -18.08 6.41 -30.02
C LEU A 216 -17.66 5.47 -31.17
N TYR A 217 -18.46 4.44 -31.45
CA TYR A 217 -18.25 3.52 -32.58
C TYR A 217 -18.39 4.21 -33.94
N ASP A 218 -19.39 5.07 -34.10
CA ASP A 218 -19.52 5.90 -35.30
C ASP A 218 -18.30 6.82 -35.46
N ARG A 219 -17.92 7.50 -34.37
CA ARG A 219 -16.84 8.48 -34.32
C ARG A 219 -15.44 7.89 -34.46
N LEU A 220 -15.21 6.61 -34.16
CA LEU A 220 -13.88 5.99 -34.24
C LEU A 220 -13.74 4.93 -35.34
N VAL A 221 -14.80 4.15 -35.57
CA VAL A 221 -14.76 2.95 -36.42
C VAL A 221 -15.44 3.17 -37.76
N THR A 222 -16.63 3.78 -37.78
CA THR A 222 -17.43 3.90 -39.02
C THR A 222 -17.05 5.14 -39.83
N ASN A 223 -17.08 6.32 -39.22
CA ASN A 223 -17.00 7.61 -39.90
C ASN A 223 -15.77 8.45 -39.53
N GLY A 224 -15.16 8.26 -38.35
CA GLY A 224 -13.94 8.98 -37.98
C GLY A 224 -12.65 8.36 -38.54
N PRO A 225 -11.58 8.15 -37.76
CA PRO A 225 -10.30 7.63 -38.26
C PRO A 225 -10.37 6.21 -38.85
N LYS A 226 -11.53 5.54 -38.79
CA LYS A 226 -11.77 4.18 -39.30
C LYS A 226 -10.77 3.19 -38.74
N LEU A 227 -10.63 3.20 -37.42
CA LEU A 227 -9.75 2.27 -36.72
C LEU A 227 -10.14 0.83 -37.08
N LYS A 228 -9.13 0.01 -37.32
CA LYS A 228 -9.33 -1.40 -37.68
C LYS A 228 -9.96 -2.14 -36.50
N VAL A 229 -11.09 -2.79 -36.73
CA VAL A 229 -11.63 -3.80 -35.81
C VAL A 229 -10.72 -5.03 -35.88
N VAL A 230 -10.02 -5.32 -34.78
CA VAL A 230 -9.10 -6.46 -34.67
C VAL A 230 -9.79 -7.65 -34.04
N GLU A 231 -10.61 -7.41 -33.01
CA GLU A 231 -11.44 -8.40 -32.35
C GLU A 231 -12.86 -7.85 -32.22
N ASP A 232 -13.87 -8.68 -32.50
CA ASP A 232 -15.27 -8.31 -32.41
C ASP A 232 -16.02 -9.30 -31.51
N LEU A 233 -16.43 -8.83 -30.34
CA LEU A 233 -17.17 -9.60 -29.35
C LEU A 233 -18.69 -9.44 -29.51
N HIS A 234 -19.16 -8.54 -30.37
CA HIS A 234 -20.59 -8.31 -30.60
C HIS A 234 -21.26 -9.55 -31.19
N GLY A 235 -22.32 -10.02 -30.52
CA GLY A 235 -23.07 -11.22 -30.91
C GLY A 235 -22.27 -12.52 -30.79
N LYS A 236 -21.07 -12.49 -30.19
CA LYS A 236 -20.16 -13.65 -30.13
C LYS A 236 -20.63 -14.72 -29.15
N PHE A 237 -21.23 -14.33 -28.02
CA PHE A 237 -21.62 -15.25 -26.95
C PHE A 237 -23.14 -15.39 -26.88
N SER A 238 -23.63 -16.60 -27.15
CA SER A 238 -25.07 -16.91 -27.14
C SER A 238 -25.53 -17.69 -25.90
N GLY A 239 -24.61 -18.19 -25.07
CA GLY A 239 -24.94 -19.10 -23.98
C GLY A 239 -25.41 -20.48 -24.46
N SER A 240 -25.05 -20.89 -25.67
CA SER A 240 -25.45 -22.18 -26.24
C SER A 240 -24.38 -22.78 -27.14
N GLY A 241 -24.45 -24.10 -27.36
CA GLY A 241 -23.53 -24.83 -28.24
C GLY A 241 -22.12 -24.95 -27.65
N THR A 242 -21.12 -24.46 -28.39
CA THR A 242 -19.70 -24.50 -28.00
C THR A 242 -19.20 -23.07 -27.88
N ILE A 243 -18.43 -22.76 -26.82
CA ILE A 243 -17.83 -21.44 -26.65
C ILE A 243 -16.97 -21.14 -27.89
N PRO A 244 -17.18 -20.00 -28.57
CA PRO A 244 -16.58 -19.70 -29.87
C PRO A 244 -15.06 -19.91 -29.91
N ASN A 245 -14.56 -20.54 -30.97
CA ASN A 245 -13.12 -20.81 -31.17
C ASN A 245 -12.46 -21.62 -30.04
N THR A 246 -13.23 -22.40 -29.29
CA THR A 246 -12.73 -23.34 -28.28
C THR A 246 -13.34 -24.74 -28.49
N ASN A 247 -12.87 -25.73 -27.72
CA ASN A 247 -13.50 -27.05 -27.63
C ASN A 247 -14.40 -27.20 -26.40
N ARG A 248 -14.66 -26.11 -25.66
CA ARG A 248 -15.44 -26.13 -24.41
C ARG A 248 -16.92 -25.92 -24.73
N PRO A 249 -17.83 -26.84 -24.34
CA PRO A 249 -19.27 -26.59 -24.43
C PRO A 249 -19.65 -25.31 -23.68
N SER A 250 -20.67 -24.61 -24.18
CA SER A 250 -21.23 -23.46 -23.47
C SER A 250 -21.67 -23.86 -22.06
N THR A 251 -21.50 -22.92 -21.14
CA THR A 251 -21.96 -23.00 -19.75
C THR A 251 -23.47 -22.83 -19.61
N GLY A 252 -24.16 -22.39 -20.67
CA GLY A 252 -25.56 -21.96 -20.62
C GLY A 252 -25.72 -20.46 -20.30
N SER A 253 -24.62 -19.74 -20.06
CA SER A 253 -24.59 -18.32 -19.75
C SER A 253 -23.68 -17.57 -20.75
N PRO A 254 -24.18 -16.58 -21.49
CA PRO A 254 -23.34 -15.73 -22.33
C PRO A 254 -22.24 -15.00 -21.53
N LYS A 255 -22.55 -14.61 -20.28
CA LYS A 255 -21.63 -13.94 -19.37
C LYS A 255 -20.46 -14.84 -19.02
N CYS A 256 -20.74 -16.02 -18.46
CA CYS A 256 -19.72 -16.97 -18.06
C CYS A 256 -18.93 -17.50 -19.27
N ASP A 257 -19.59 -17.72 -20.42
CA ASP A 257 -18.92 -18.10 -21.66
C ASP A 257 -17.87 -17.07 -22.10
N SER A 258 -18.16 -15.78 -21.95
CA SER A 258 -17.23 -14.71 -22.31
C SER A 258 -15.95 -14.71 -21.45
N TYR A 259 -16.08 -14.98 -20.15
CA TYR A 259 -14.93 -15.04 -19.25
C TYR A 259 -14.13 -16.34 -19.40
N ILE A 260 -14.80 -17.49 -19.61
CA ILE A 260 -14.11 -18.75 -19.92
C ILE A 260 -13.35 -18.62 -21.25
N TRP A 261 -13.96 -17.98 -22.26
CA TRP A 261 -13.28 -17.66 -23.50
C TRP A 261 -12.02 -16.83 -23.25
N ALA A 262 -12.14 -15.72 -22.51
CA ALA A 262 -10.99 -14.85 -22.20
C ALA A 262 -9.89 -15.60 -21.44
N LYS A 263 -10.24 -16.40 -20.42
CA LYS A 263 -9.31 -17.25 -19.67
C LYS A 263 -8.54 -18.19 -20.60
N ILE A 264 -9.23 -18.93 -21.48
CA ILE A 264 -8.60 -19.86 -22.42
C ILE A 264 -7.66 -19.13 -23.38
N HIS A 265 -8.05 -17.97 -23.87
CA HIS A 265 -7.29 -17.24 -24.88
C HIS A 265 -6.12 -16.42 -24.31
N TYR A 266 -6.18 -16.01 -23.04
CA TYR A 266 -5.23 -15.06 -22.45
C TYR A 266 -4.49 -15.56 -21.21
N ILE A 267 -5.16 -16.24 -20.28
CA ILE A 267 -4.49 -16.82 -19.09
C ILE A 267 -3.80 -18.12 -19.49
N ASP A 268 -4.52 -19.06 -20.10
CA ASP A 268 -4.00 -20.39 -20.39
C ASP A 268 -2.90 -20.39 -21.46
N THR A 269 -2.87 -19.37 -22.31
CA THR A 269 -1.81 -19.15 -23.32
C THR A 269 -0.61 -18.36 -22.79
N GLY A 270 -0.65 -17.89 -21.53
CA GLY A 270 0.42 -17.12 -20.90
C GLY A 270 0.59 -15.69 -21.45
N LYS A 271 -0.44 -15.15 -22.12
CA LYS A 271 -0.41 -13.77 -22.64
C LYS A 271 -0.72 -12.72 -21.57
N CYS A 272 -1.54 -13.08 -20.59
CA CYS A 272 -1.93 -12.24 -19.47
C CYS A 272 -0.90 -12.35 -18.33
N ASN A 273 -0.66 -11.25 -17.61
CA ASN A 273 0.13 -11.27 -16.39
C ASN A 273 -0.67 -11.96 -15.27
N PRO A 274 -0.26 -13.15 -14.79
CA PRO A 274 -1.07 -13.92 -13.85
C PRO A 274 -1.02 -13.38 -12.40
N ALA A 275 -0.21 -12.35 -12.13
CA ALA A 275 -0.13 -11.70 -10.83
C ALA A 275 -1.15 -10.57 -10.65
N GLU A 276 -1.91 -10.22 -11.69
CA GLU A 276 -2.79 -9.03 -11.71
C GLU A 276 -4.22 -9.39 -12.11
N LEU A 277 -5.16 -9.16 -11.21
CA LEU A 277 -6.59 -9.32 -11.43
C LEU A 277 -7.33 -8.02 -11.06
N GLY A 278 -8.09 -7.49 -12.01
CA GLY A 278 -9.06 -6.41 -11.79
C GLY A 278 -10.47 -6.97 -11.59
N TYR A 279 -11.19 -6.41 -10.62
CA TYR A 279 -12.55 -6.83 -10.29
C TYR A 279 -13.46 -5.62 -10.06
N TRP A 280 -14.19 -5.21 -11.10
CA TRP A 280 -15.10 -4.06 -11.07
C TRP A 280 -16.32 -4.29 -11.95
N CYS A 281 -17.38 -3.52 -11.72
CA CYS A 281 -18.63 -3.64 -12.45
C CYS A 281 -18.42 -3.41 -13.95
N ASP A 282 -18.83 -4.37 -14.75
CA ASP A 282 -18.92 -4.27 -16.21
C ASP A 282 -19.99 -3.26 -16.69
N ALA A 283 -20.25 -3.28 -18.01
CA ALA A 283 -21.25 -2.44 -18.67
C ALA A 283 -22.70 -2.64 -18.20
N PHE A 284 -22.98 -3.51 -17.21
CA PHE A 284 -24.30 -3.68 -16.63
C PHE A 284 -24.82 -2.37 -16.01
N TRP A 285 -23.90 -1.48 -15.61
CA TRP A 285 -24.23 -0.12 -15.18
C TRP A 285 -25.10 0.65 -16.20
N LEU A 286 -24.89 0.47 -17.51
CA LEU A 286 -25.69 1.13 -18.54
C LEU A 286 -27.19 0.79 -18.48
N LYS A 287 -27.54 -0.38 -17.91
CA LYS A 287 -28.93 -0.81 -17.74
C LYS A 287 -29.58 -0.15 -16.52
N HIS A 288 -28.78 0.26 -15.53
CA HIS A 288 -29.25 0.81 -14.26
C HIS A 288 -28.38 1.97 -13.73
N PRO A 289 -28.19 3.06 -14.50
CA PRO A 289 -27.25 4.13 -14.17
C PRO A 289 -27.61 4.96 -12.93
N LYS A 290 -28.82 4.76 -12.39
CA LYS A 290 -29.33 5.42 -11.18
C LYS A 290 -29.01 4.66 -9.89
N ASP A 291 -28.68 3.37 -9.99
CA ASP A 291 -28.46 2.52 -8.82
C ASP A 291 -27.12 2.83 -8.15
N MET A 292 -26.14 3.29 -8.94
CA MET A 292 -24.80 3.65 -8.50
C MET A 292 -24.26 4.79 -9.37
N GLY A 293 -23.56 5.76 -8.78
CA GLY A 293 -22.88 6.81 -9.55
C GLY A 293 -21.77 6.21 -10.42
N ILE A 294 -21.51 6.80 -11.59
CA ILE A 294 -20.45 6.32 -12.50
C ILE A 294 -19.06 6.34 -11.85
N ASP A 295 -18.84 7.25 -10.90
CA ASP A 295 -17.62 7.37 -10.08
C ASP A 295 -17.46 6.26 -9.02
N ASN A 296 -18.37 5.28 -9.04
CA ASN A 296 -18.30 4.07 -8.23
C ASN A 296 -18.27 2.79 -9.08
N VAL A 297 -18.15 2.89 -10.42
CA VAL A 297 -18.15 1.73 -11.32
C VAL A 297 -16.78 1.05 -11.35
N GLY A 298 -15.70 1.82 -11.21
CA GLY A 298 -14.32 1.35 -11.27
C GLY A 298 -13.66 1.50 -12.64
N LEU A 299 -14.31 2.15 -13.62
CA LEU A 299 -13.78 2.27 -14.99
C LEU A 299 -12.37 2.89 -15.07
N PRO A 300 -12.07 4.00 -14.36
CA PRO A 300 -10.73 4.59 -14.41
C PRO A 300 -9.64 3.65 -13.89
N ASN A 301 -9.96 2.73 -12.95
CA ASN A 301 -9.01 1.78 -12.38
C ASN A 301 -8.47 0.77 -13.41
N HIS A 302 -9.16 0.62 -14.55
CA HIS A 302 -8.73 -0.29 -15.61
C HIS A 302 -7.36 0.13 -16.18
N ASP A 303 -6.97 1.41 -16.08
CA ASP A 303 -5.69 1.91 -16.57
C ASP A 303 -4.50 1.12 -15.99
N PHE A 304 -4.53 0.83 -14.70
CA PHE A 304 -3.48 0.10 -13.99
C PHE A 304 -3.38 -1.35 -14.44
N ILE A 305 -4.51 -2.05 -14.51
CA ILE A 305 -4.55 -3.45 -14.93
C ILE A 305 -4.18 -3.60 -16.41
N VAL A 306 -4.63 -2.67 -17.27
CA VAL A 306 -4.26 -2.62 -18.70
C VAL A 306 -2.78 -2.34 -18.90
N ALA A 307 -2.20 -1.41 -18.12
CA ALA A 307 -0.76 -1.15 -18.17
C ALA A 307 0.06 -2.41 -17.86
N ARG A 308 -0.42 -3.21 -16.89
CA ARG A 308 0.26 -4.41 -16.40
C ARG A 308 -0.19 -5.71 -17.07
N LYS A 309 -1.05 -5.61 -18.10
CA LYS A 309 -1.57 -6.73 -18.89
C LYS A 309 -2.32 -7.79 -18.06
N GLY A 310 -2.98 -7.37 -16.98
CA GLY A 310 -3.75 -8.25 -16.11
C GLY A 310 -5.11 -8.66 -16.69
N PHE A 311 -5.83 -9.50 -15.95
CA PHE A 311 -7.16 -10.00 -16.32
C PHE A 311 -8.24 -9.18 -15.62
N ILE A 312 -9.40 -8.96 -16.24
CA ILE A 312 -10.52 -8.23 -15.60
C ILE A 312 -11.81 -9.03 -15.71
N CYS A 313 -12.51 -9.22 -14.59
CA CYS A 313 -13.82 -9.86 -14.54
C CYS A 313 -14.68 -9.35 -13.38
N ASP A 314 -15.95 -9.72 -13.37
CA ASP A 314 -16.76 -9.68 -12.16
C ASP A 314 -17.73 -10.89 -12.15
N LEU A 315 -17.88 -11.57 -11.01
CA LEU A 315 -18.62 -12.82 -10.88
C LEU A 315 -19.14 -13.02 -9.44
N HIS A 316 -20.40 -13.40 -9.29
CA HIS A 316 -21.03 -13.67 -8.00
C HIS A 316 -20.27 -14.74 -7.19
N VAL A 317 -20.13 -14.53 -5.88
CA VAL A 317 -19.37 -15.43 -4.99
C VAL A 317 -20.22 -16.47 -4.26
N TYR A 318 -21.55 -16.35 -4.28
CA TYR A 318 -22.44 -17.35 -3.69
C TYR A 318 -23.01 -18.34 -4.68
N ALA A 319 -23.21 -19.58 -4.21
CA ALA A 319 -23.78 -20.69 -4.98
C ALA A 319 -25.30 -20.83 -4.90
N ASP A 320 -25.98 -20.13 -3.98
CA ASP A 320 -27.40 -20.31 -3.65
C ASP A 320 -28.34 -19.30 -4.33
N GLU A 321 -27.80 -18.43 -5.19
CA GLU A 321 -28.56 -17.50 -6.00
C GLU A 321 -27.96 -17.27 -7.39
N ALA A 322 -28.80 -16.85 -8.33
CA ALA A 322 -28.36 -16.36 -9.63
C ALA A 322 -28.21 -14.83 -9.52
N PRO A 323 -27.17 -14.25 -10.14
CA PRO A 323 -26.94 -12.82 -10.08
C PRO A 323 -27.97 -12.04 -10.89
N ARG A 324 -28.20 -10.79 -10.49
CA ARG A 324 -29.11 -9.86 -11.17
C ARG A 324 -28.77 -9.62 -12.65
N ASP A 325 -27.50 -9.66 -13.01
CA ASP A 325 -27.02 -9.38 -14.36
C ASP A 325 -27.09 -10.57 -15.32
N ASP A 326 -27.36 -11.77 -14.80
CA ASP A 326 -27.67 -12.97 -15.58
C ASP A 326 -28.61 -13.91 -14.78
N PRO A 327 -29.89 -13.53 -14.63
CA PRO A 327 -30.81 -14.17 -13.67
C PRO A 327 -31.27 -15.57 -14.10
N ASN A 328 -31.00 -15.97 -15.35
CA ASN A 328 -31.42 -17.26 -15.89
C ASN A 328 -30.30 -18.31 -15.85
N GLN A 329 -29.09 -17.94 -15.40
CA GLN A 329 -28.01 -18.90 -15.25
C GLN A 329 -28.33 -19.98 -14.21
N ARG A 330 -27.61 -21.09 -14.28
CA ARG A 330 -27.64 -22.11 -13.24
C ARG A 330 -27.06 -21.54 -11.93
N LEU A 331 -27.68 -21.87 -10.80
CA LEU A 331 -27.18 -21.49 -9.48
C LEU A 331 -25.72 -21.92 -9.28
N GLY A 332 -24.90 -21.00 -8.77
CA GLY A 332 -23.47 -21.17 -8.51
C GLY A 332 -22.54 -21.17 -9.72
N LEU A 333 -23.07 -20.95 -10.94
CA LEU A 333 -22.23 -20.94 -12.13
C LEU A 333 -21.19 -19.80 -12.12
N ASP A 334 -21.55 -18.60 -11.68
CA ASP A 334 -20.60 -17.49 -11.50
C ASP A 334 -19.43 -17.87 -10.56
N LEU A 335 -19.72 -18.49 -9.40
CA LEU A 335 -18.70 -18.93 -8.45
C LEU A 335 -17.78 -19.99 -9.06
N GLU A 336 -18.35 -21.01 -9.73
CA GLU A 336 -17.56 -22.04 -10.41
C GLU A 336 -16.61 -21.44 -11.45
N VAL A 337 -17.07 -20.46 -12.24
CA VAL A 337 -16.25 -19.78 -13.25
C VAL A 337 -15.18 -18.91 -12.59
N LEU A 338 -15.50 -18.23 -11.49
CA LEU A 338 -14.54 -17.44 -10.72
C LEU A 338 -13.43 -18.34 -10.17
N GLU A 339 -13.78 -19.48 -9.58
CA GLU A 339 -12.83 -20.50 -9.12
C GLU A 339 -11.96 -21.04 -10.26
N GLU A 340 -12.51 -21.27 -11.46
CA GLU A 340 -11.72 -21.67 -12.65
C GLU A 340 -10.70 -20.59 -13.07
N ILE A 341 -11.06 -19.31 -12.98
CA ILE A 341 -10.17 -18.17 -13.30
C ILE A 341 -9.09 -18.04 -12.23
N LEU A 342 -9.46 -17.99 -10.95
CA LEU A 342 -8.54 -17.86 -9.83
C LEU A 342 -7.56 -19.04 -9.77
N GLY A 343 -8.04 -20.27 -9.99
CA GLY A 343 -7.21 -21.46 -10.08
C GLY A 343 -6.21 -21.40 -11.25
N ALA A 344 -6.62 -20.87 -12.41
CA ALA A 344 -5.73 -20.69 -13.55
C ALA A 344 -4.65 -19.63 -13.29
N LEU A 345 -5.01 -18.51 -12.65
CA LEU A 345 -4.06 -17.47 -12.24
C LEU A 345 -3.08 -18.00 -11.20
N ALA A 346 -3.55 -18.68 -10.14
CA ALA A 346 -2.70 -19.27 -9.10
C ALA A 346 -1.70 -20.29 -9.69
N LYS A 347 -2.15 -21.11 -10.63
CA LYS A 347 -1.30 -22.04 -11.36
C LYS A 347 -0.26 -21.31 -12.22
N ALA A 348 -0.67 -20.30 -12.98
CA ALA A 348 0.21 -19.53 -13.84
C ALA A 348 1.23 -18.67 -13.05
N ASN A 349 0.82 -18.17 -11.87
CA ASN A 349 1.65 -17.39 -10.95
C ASN A 349 2.48 -18.27 -9.98
N LYS A 350 2.46 -19.60 -10.17
CA LYS A 350 3.33 -20.55 -9.47
C LYS A 350 3.21 -20.49 -7.94
N GLY A 351 2.00 -20.28 -7.44
CA GLY A 351 1.74 -20.22 -5.99
C GLY A 351 2.23 -18.95 -5.30
N LYS A 352 2.67 -17.92 -6.03
CA LYS A 352 2.88 -16.58 -5.45
C LYS A 352 1.55 -15.87 -5.22
N MET A 353 1.60 -14.86 -4.36
CA MET A 353 0.44 -14.00 -4.12
C MET A 353 0.04 -13.23 -5.39
N ILE A 354 -1.26 -13.03 -5.57
CA ILE A 354 -1.89 -12.37 -6.72
C ILE A 354 -2.56 -11.10 -6.21
N HIS A 355 -2.29 -9.98 -6.86
CA HIS A 355 -2.97 -8.73 -6.58
C HIS A 355 -4.39 -8.77 -7.15
N PHE A 356 -5.37 -8.70 -6.26
CA PHE A 356 -6.79 -8.59 -6.59
C PHE A 356 -7.22 -7.15 -6.34
N SER A 357 -7.23 -6.32 -7.39
CA SER A 357 -7.67 -4.93 -7.29
C SER A 357 -9.16 -4.83 -7.58
N GLY A 358 -9.89 -4.18 -6.68
CA GLY A 358 -11.33 -4.01 -6.79
C GLY A 358 -12.10 -4.95 -5.88
N PHE A 359 -13.42 -4.79 -5.86
CA PHE A 359 -14.27 -5.44 -4.88
C PHE A 359 -15.70 -5.67 -5.36
N THR A 360 -16.51 -6.37 -4.56
CA THR A 360 -17.92 -6.63 -4.86
C THR A 360 -18.63 -5.32 -5.24
N PRO A 361 -19.37 -5.23 -6.36
CA PRO A 361 -20.05 -4.02 -6.78
C PRO A 361 -21.35 -3.79 -5.99
N TRP A 362 -21.23 -3.47 -4.70
CA TRP A 362 -22.28 -3.45 -3.68
C TRP A 362 -23.62 -2.90 -4.18
N ALA A 363 -23.65 -1.71 -4.78
CA ALA A 363 -24.89 -1.04 -5.17
C ALA A 363 -25.46 -1.49 -6.53
N MET A 364 -24.73 -2.27 -7.32
CA MET A 364 -25.14 -2.69 -8.67
C MET A 364 -25.62 -4.14 -8.73
N LYS A 365 -24.82 -5.06 -8.18
CA LYS A 365 -25.05 -6.51 -8.25
C LYS A 365 -24.40 -7.26 -7.09
N TYR A 366 -24.89 -8.47 -6.84
CA TYR A 366 -24.36 -9.49 -5.91
C TYR A 366 -24.60 -9.28 -4.42
N THR A 367 -25.28 -8.20 -4.03
CA THR A 367 -25.65 -7.95 -2.63
C THR A 367 -27.11 -7.54 -2.51
N ASP A 368 -27.63 -7.50 -1.29
CA ASP A 368 -28.95 -6.96 -0.94
C ASP A 368 -28.95 -5.42 -0.82
N HIS A 369 -27.82 -4.76 -1.07
CA HIS A 369 -27.70 -3.32 -0.90
C HIS A 369 -28.57 -2.58 -1.94
N ARG A 370 -29.60 -1.89 -1.45
CA ARG A 370 -30.52 -1.08 -2.26
C ARG A 370 -31.15 -1.90 -3.39
N ASN A 371 -30.79 -1.62 -4.63
CA ASN A 371 -31.39 -2.19 -5.83
C ASN A 371 -30.53 -3.32 -6.42
N ALA A 372 -29.40 -3.68 -5.80
CA ALA A 372 -28.45 -4.66 -6.34
C ALA A 372 -29.04 -6.07 -6.54
N GLY A 373 -30.13 -6.39 -5.84
CA GLY A 373 -31.00 -7.51 -6.16
C GLY A 373 -30.52 -8.90 -5.70
N GLY A 374 -29.44 -8.97 -4.92
CA GLY A 374 -28.97 -10.21 -4.27
C GLY A 374 -29.67 -10.49 -2.94
N LYS A 375 -29.45 -11.69 -2.39
CA LYS A 375 -30.00 -12.14 -1.10
C LYS A 375 -29.09 -11.82 0.08
N HIS A 376 -27.79 -11.72 -0.16
CA HIS A 376 -26.79 -11.60 0.89
C HIS A 376 -26.40 -10.16 1.17
N GLY A 377 -26.20 -9.85 2.45
CA GLY A 377 -25.71 -8.55 2.90
C GLY A 377 -24.39 -8.20 2.24
N GLY A 378 -24.10 -6.91 2.06
CA GLY A 378 -22.84 -6.53 1.46
C GLY A 378 -21.59 -6.89 2.30
N VAL A 379 -21.63 -6.75 3.64
CA VAL A 379 -20.53 -7.20 4.53
C VAL A 379 -20.39 -8.73 4.50
N PRO A 380 -21.47 -9.52 4.59
CA PRO A 380 -21.40 -10.95 4.26
C PRO A 380 -20.72 -11.24 2.92
N THR A 381 -21.09 -10.53 1.86
CA THR A 381 -20.52 -10.71 0.51
C THR A 381 -19.05 -10.31 0.43
N GLU A 382 -18.64 -9.28 1.17
CA GLU A 382 -17.24 -8.91 1.37
C GLU A 382 -16.44 -10.09 1.91
N TRP A 383 -16.90 -10.70 3.01
CA TRP A 383 -16.17 -11.80 3.64
C TRP A 383 -16.15 -13.06 2.81
N GLU A 384 -17.22 -13.34 2.06
CA GLU A 384 -17.24 -14.47 1.14
C GLU A 384 -16.28 -14.26 -0.03
N MET A 385 -16.23 -13.06 -0.59
CA MET A 385 -15.24 -12.69 -1.62
C MET A 385 -13.81 -12.89 -1.10
N VAL A 386 -13.49 -12.35 0.08
CA VAL A 386 -12.15 -12.49 0.67
C VAL A 386 -11.83 -13.95 0.96
N ARG A 387 -12.80 -14.74 1.44
CA ARG A 387 -12.62 -16.18 1.67
C ARG A 387 -12.25 -16.90 0.37
N VAL A 388 -13.06 -16.74 -0.68
CA VAL A 388 -12.80 -17.36 -1.98
C VAL A 388 -11.45 -16.91 -2.53
N ALA A 389 -11.20 -15.60 -2.64
CA ALA A 389 -9.97 -15.04 -3.18
C ALA A 389 -8.71 -15.52 -2.40
N THR A 390 -8.73 -15.43 -1.07
CA THR A 390 -7.58 -15.85 -0.23
C THR A 390 -7.23 -17.32 -0.44
N SER A 391 -8.23 -18.19 -0.67
CA SER A 391 -7.97 -19.62 -0.91
C SER A 391 -7.13 -19.86 -2.18
N TYR A 392 -7.11 -18.92 -3.13
CA TYR A 392 -6.34 -18.97 -4.38
C TYR A 392 -5.10 -18.07 -4.40
N ASN A 393 -4.59 -17.67 -3.22
CA ASN A 393 -3.43 -16.78 -3.06
C ASN A 393 -3.70 -15.34 -3.53
N CYS A 394 -4.94 -14.88 -3.56
CA CYS A 394 -5.24 -13.47 -3.81
C CYS A 394 -5.22 -12.67 -2.49
N TYR A 395 -4.66 -11.48 -2.54
CA TYR A 395 -4.88 -10.43 -1.53
C TYR A 395 -5.62 -9.27 -2.18
N ILE A 396 -6.53 -8.66 -1.43
CA ILE A 396 -7.45 -7.67 -1.98
C ILE A 396 -6.96 -6.24 -1.68
N ASP A 397 -7.02 -5.40 -2.70
CA ASP A 397 -7.06 -3.94 -2.66
C ASP A 397 -8.52 -3.52 -2.91
N ALA A 398 -9.24 -3.25 -1.82
CA ALA A 398 -10.70 -3.41 -1.74
C ALA A 398 -11.47 -2.14 -2.16
N ASP A 399 -11.42 -1.75 -3.43
CA ASP A 399 -12.18 -0.59 -3.92
C ASP A 399 -13.71 -0.83 -3.87
N ALA A 400 -14.35 -0.67 -2.69
CA ALA A 400 -15.79 -0.46 -2.51
C ALA A 400 -16.17 0.00 -1.08
N ILE A 401 -17.40 0.47 -0.83
CA ILE A 401 -18.20 1.33 -1.71
C ILE A 401 -18.07 2.77 -1.20
N GLY A 402 -17.84 3.73 -2.10
CA GLY A 402 -17.88 5.16 -1.80
C GLY A 402 -16.60 5.71 -1.13
N PRO A 403 -15.43 5.68 -1.80
CA PRO A 403 -15.25 5.66 -3.26
C PRO A 403 -14.70 4.34 -3.85
N VAL A 404 -14.96 4.09 -5.15
CA VAL A 404 -14.37 2.99 -5.93
C VAL A 404 -13.36 3.49 -6.95
N ASP A 405 -13.64 4.63 -7.60
CA ASP A 405 -12.79 5.13 -8.68
C ASP A 405 -11.49 5.76 -8.16
N LEU A 406 -10.39 5.34 -8.78
CA LEU A 406 -9.09 6.00 -8.77
C LEU A 406 -8.64 6.17 -10.23
N ALA A 407 -8.42 7.42 -10.63
CA ALA A 407 -7.85 7.73 -11.94
C ALA A 407 -6.32 7.77 -11.85
N ASN A 408 -5.64 7.50 -12.97
CA ASN A 408 -4.21 7.75 -13.16
C ASN A 408 -3.24 6.81 -12.40
N ALA A 409 -3.65 5.64 -11.91
CA ALA A 409 -2.71 4.69 -11.28
C ALA A 409 -1.56 4.26 -12.23
N SER A 410 -1.83 4.17 -13.53
CA SER A 410 -0.81 3.91 -14.56
C SER A 410 0.21 5.05 -14.72
N VAL A 411 -0.12 6.28 -14.31
CA VAL A 411 0.84 7.40 -14.18
C VAL A 411 1.61 7.26 -12.87
N PHE A 412 0.89 7.00 -11.77
CA PHE A 412 1.47 7.00 -10.42
C PHE A 412 2.45 5.86 -10.19
N GLN A 413 2.31 4.70 -10.84
CA GLN A 413 3.26 3.58 -10.72
C GLN A 413 4.72 3.97 -11.06
N HIS A 414 4.93 5.07 -11.79
CA HIS A 414 6.26 5.60 -12.14
C HIS A 414 6.83 6.57 -11.12
N TYR A 415 6.08 6.90 -10.06
CA TYR A 415 6.53 7.83 -9.05
C TYR A 415 7.77 7.29 -8.32
N PRO A 416 8.89 8.02 -8.31
CA PRO A 416 10.13 7.54 -7.75
C PRO A 416 10.10 7.61 -6.23
N LEU A 417 10.14 6.45 -5.61
CA LEU A 417 10.26 6.31 -4.17
C LEU A 417 11.69 5.89 -3.79
N PRO A 418 12.20 6.32 -2.63
CA PRO A 418 13.43 5.77 -2.09
C PRO A 418 13.25 4.27 -1.81
N ASP A 419 14.37 3.56 -1.65
CA ASP A 419 14.35 2.15 -1.23
C ASP A 419 13.66 2.00 0.14
N ARG A 420 13.76 3.03 0.99
CA ARG A 420 13.17 3.06 2.33
C ARG A 420 12.46 4.38 2.61
N LEU A 421 11.25 4.26 3.13
CA LEU A 421 10.47 5.30 3.78
C LEU A 421 10.54 5.03 5.28
N VAL A 422 11.49 5.66 5.96
CA VAL A 422 11.68 5.51 7.42
C VAL A 422 10.64 6.35 8.15
N GLN A 423 9.85 5.72 9.03
CA GLN A 423 8.81 6.40 9.82
C GLN A 423 9.37 6.95 11.15
N ASN A 424 8.51 7.40 12.05
CA ASN A 424 8.91 7.85 13.38
C ASN A 424 9.48 6.68 14.20
N ARG A 425 10.44 6.97 15.07
CA ARG A 425 11.02 5.93 15.94
C ARG A 425 10.03 5.52 17.04
N PRO A 426 10.07 4.25 17.49
CA PRO A 426 9.38 3.83 18.71
C PRO A 426 9.86 4.61 19.94
N PRO A 427 9.07 4.62 21.05
CA PRO A 427 9.45 5.30 22.28
C PRO A 427 10.55 4.54 23.04
N THR A 428 11.50 5.28 23.61
CA THR A 428 12.50 4.69 24.51
C THR A 428 11.88 4.41 25.88
N ARG A 429 12.50 3.48 26.63
CA ARG A 429 12.07 3.19 28.01
C ARG A 429 12.09 4.44 28.89
N GLU A 430 13.13 5.26 28.75
CA GLU A 430 13.30 6.50 29.51
C GLU A 430 12.17 7.50 29.20
N GLU A 431 11.79 7.66 27.93
CA GLU A 431 10.67 8.52 27.55
C GLU A 431 9.35 8.07 28.20
N LEU A 432 9.10 6.76 28.24
CA LEU A 432 7.91 6.20 28.88
C LEU A 432 7.95 6.35 30.41
N GLN A 433 9.13 6.28 31.03
CA GLN A 433 9.32 6.59 32.46
C GLN A 433 9.08 8.08 32.75
N ASN A 434 9.59 8.97 31.89
CA ASN A 434 9.40 10.42 32.01
C ASN A 434 7.93 10.82 31.84
N LYS A 435 7.17 10.11 31.00
CA LYS A 435 5.70 10.23 30.90
C LYS A 435 4.95 9.61 32.10
N GLY A 436 5.63 8.88 32.97
CA GLY A 436 5.04 8.17 34.09
C GLY A 436 4.27 6.90 33.70
N TYR A 437 4.40 6.43 32.45
CA TYR A 437 3.76 5.20 31.99
C TYR A 437 4.47 3.96 32.50
N ILE A 438 5.75 4.07 32.87
CA ILE A 438 6.51 3.06 33.62
C ILE A 438 6.89 3.68 34.97
N ASP A 439 6.55 3.00 36.06
CA ASP A 439 6.82 3.46 37.42
C ASP A 439 8.28 3.25 37.85
N SER A 440 8.63 3.76 39.04
CA SER A 440 9.98 3.63 39.60
C SER A 440 10.38 2.19 39.95
N SER A 441 9.42 1.25 40.02
CA SER A 441 9.70 -0.18 40.17
C SER A 441 9.95 -0.88 38.82
N GLY A 442 9.79 -0.14 37.71
CA GLY A 442 9.95 -0.65 36.35
C GLY A 442 8.71 -1.34 35.80
N LYS A 443 7.55 -1.23 36.45
CA LYS A 443 6.27 -1.80 35.99
C LYS A 443 5.46 -0.77 35.20
N VAL A 444 4.59 -1.23 34.31
CA VAL A 444 3.62 -0.36 33.64
C VAL A 444 2.67 0.23 34.70
N ALA A 445 2.51 1.55 34.68
CA ALA A 445 1.66 2.27 35.61
C ALA A 445 0.16 2.05 35.33
N ALA A 446 -0.68 2.33 36.33
CA ALA A 446 -2.13 2.15 36.28
C ALA A 446 -2.83 3.24 35.43
N PHE A 447 -2.70 3.09 34.11
CA PHE A 447 -3.39 3.86 33.07
C PHE A 447 -4.29 2.97 32.24
N ASN A 448 -5.34 3.57 31.67
CA ASN A 448 -6.16 2.94 30.66
C ASN A 448 -5.70 3.45 29.29
N PHE A 449 -4.74 2.74 28.69
CA PHE A 449 -4.14 3.11 27.41
C PHE A 449 -5.11 2.88 26.27
N ILE A 450 -5.41 3.92 25.50
CA ILE A 450 -6.32 3.87 24.36
C ILE A 450 -5.50 3.88 23.08
N TYR A 451 -5.65 2.83 22.28
CA TYR A 451 -5.12 2.77 20.92
C TYR A 451 -6.25 2.89 19.91
N HIS A 452 -6.17 3.91 19.06
CA HIS A 452 -7.03 4.05 17.89
C HIS A 452 -6.29 3.54 16.65
N TYR A 453 -6.66 2.35 16.16
CA TYR A 453 -6.34 1.91 14.81
C TYR A 453 -7.17 2.76 13.83
N LEU A 454 -6.53 3.61 13.03
CA LEU A 454 -7.20 4.47 12.04
C LEU A 454 -7.24 3.72 10.71
N GLY A 455 -8.35 3.00 10.51
CA GLY A 455 -8.52 1.94 9.53
C GLY A 455 -9.29 2.30 8.26
N ASP A 456 -9.58 1.23 7.51
CA ASP A 456 -10.27 1.19 6.21
C ASP A 456 -9.47 1.93 5.10
N TYR A 457 -8.14 1.85 5.22
CA TYR A 457 -7.19 2.18 4.16
C TYR A 457 -6.63 0.90 3.52
N ASP A 458 -7.52 -0.05 3.24
CA ASP A 458 -7.32 -1.28 2.47
C ASP A 458 -7.67 -1.10 0.99
N SER A 459 -8.08 0.11 0.60
CA SER A 459 -8.34 0.52 -0.78
C SER A 459 -7.52 1.73 -1.20
N ALA A 460 -6.88 1.61 -2.37
CA ALA A 460 -6.18 2.71 -3.01
C ALA A 460 -7.13 3.86 -3.35
N ALA A 461 -8.36 3.57 -3.80
CA ALA A 461 -9.35 4.61 -4.11
C ALA A 461 -9.77 5.41 -2.87
N TRP A 462 -9.92 4.76 -1.72
CA TRP A 462 -10.18 5.46 -0.46
C TRP A 462 -9.01 6.38 -0.08
N MET A 463 -7.77 5.88 -0.16
CA MET A 463 -6.58 6.72 0.09
C MET A 463 -6.55 7.93 -0.85
N TYR A 464 -6.72 7.69 -2.15
CA TYR A 464 -6.68 8.72 -3.19
C TYR A 464 -7.64 9.87 -2.96
N ASN A 465 -8.88 9.56 -2.56
CA ASN A 465 -9.95 10.53 -2.44
C ASN A 465 -10.04 11.16 -1.04
N ARG A 466 -9.69 10.44 0.04
CA ARG A 466 -9.96 10.88 1.43
C ARG A 466 -8.75 11.49 2.12
N ILE A 467 -7.55 11.01 1.83
CA ILE A 467 -6.32 11.47 2.48
C ILE A 467 -6.04 12.97 2.28
N PRO A 468 -6.29 13.61 1.12
CA PRO A 468 -6.10 15.06 0.98
C PRO A 468 -6.83 15.88 2.04
N GLY A 469 -8.06 15.49 2.38
CA GLY A 469 -8.86 16.16 3.40
C GLY A 469 -8.45 15.77 4.83
N ILE A 470 -8.37 14.47 5.12
CA ILE A 470 -8.12 13.97 6.47
C ILE A 470 -6.72 14.35 6.98
N TRP A 471 -5.70 14.22 6.12
CA TRP A 471 -4.30 14.51 6.46
C TRP A 471 -4.03 16.01 6.64
N SER A 472 -4.89 16.86 6.09
CA SER A 472 -4.76 18.33 6.20
C SER A 472 -5.41 18.92 7.46
N SER A 473 -5.93 18.09 8.37
CA SER A 473 -6.52 18.55 9.64
C SER A 473 -5.51 19.34 10.49
N GLU A 474 -5.96 20.47 11.06
CA GLU A 474 -5.17 21.28 11.99
C GLU A 474 -4.96 20.62 13.37
N GLN A 475 -5.68 19.53 13.67
CA GLN A 475 -5.46 18.74 14.88
C GLN A 475 -4.42 17.63 14.67
N ARG A 476 -3.99 17.35 13.43
CA ARG A 476 -2.87 16.44 13.16
C ARG A 476 -1.61 16.97 13.86
N GLY A 477 -0.87 16.07 14.50
CA GLY A 477 0.28 16.43 15.34
C GLY A 477 -0.06 16.96 16.72
N LYS A 478 -1.34 16.97 17.12
CA LYS A 478 -1.79 17.26 18.51
C LYS A 478 -2.42 16.04 19.19
N VAL A 479 -2.72 14.99 18.43
CA VAL A 479 -3.26 13.72 18.93
C VAL A 479 -2.44 12.56 18.36
N PRO A 480 -2.20 11.49 19.14
CA PRO A 480 -1.55 10.29 18.63
C PRO A 480 -2.42 9.64 17.57
N SER A 481 -1.82 9.26 16.44
CA SER A 481 -2.53 8.71 15.29
C SER A 481 -1.79 7.50 14.73
N GLY A 482 -2.46 6.35 14.69
CA GLY A 482 -1.97 5.12 14.06
C GLY A 482 -2.64 4.89 12.71
N TRP A 483 -2.06 5.45 11.65
CA TRP A 483 -2.55 5.37 10.28
C TRP A 483 -2.33 3.97 9.71
N ALA A 484 -3.40 3.22 9.47
CA ALA A 484 -3.33 1.84 9.02
C ALA A 484 -3.32 1.73 7.49
N PHE A 485 -2.35 2.35 6.82
CA PHE A 485 -2.24 2.30 5.37
C PHE A 485 -1.74 0.93 4.92
N ASN A 486 -2.56 0.18 4.16
CA ASN A 486 -2.15 -1.11 3.64
C ASN A 486 -0.92 -0.96 2.73
N PRO A 487 0.19 -1.67 3.02
CA PRO A 487 1.46 -1.50 2.33
C PRO A 487 1.41 -1.69 0.80
N ASN A 488 0.57 -2.61 0.30
CA ASN A 488 0.46 -2.89 -1.14
C ASN A 488 -0.11 -1.71 -1.95
N LEU A 489 -0.87 -0.82 -1.31
CA LEU A 489 -1.49 0.33 -1.98
C LEU A 489 -0.45 1.30 -2.54
N ILE A 490 0.80 1.20 -2.09
CA ILE A 490 1.95 1.93 -2.63
C ILE A 490 2.17 1.68 -4.12
N GLU A 491 1.66 0.59 -4.70
CA GLU A 491 1.79 0.33 -6.13
C GLU A 491 0.89 1.22 -6.99
N ARG A 492 -0.31 1.54 -6.49
CA ARG A 492 -1.28 2.40 -7.18
C ARG A 492 -1.22 3.85 -6.71
N THR A 493 -0.72 4.10 -5.49
CA THR A 493 -0.71 5.43 -4.86
C THR A 493 0.62 5.84 -4.21
N PRO A 494 1.79 5.57 -4.82
CA PRO A 494 3.10 5.85 -4.20
C PRO A 494 3.29 7.31 -3.78
N MET A 495 2.73 8.26 -4.53
CA MET A 495 2.80 9.70 -4.21
C MET A 495 2.11 10.07 -2.88
N ILE A 496 1.10 9.29 -2.46
CA ILE A 496 0.40 9.50 -1.19
C ILE A 496 1.31 9.11 -0.03
N PHE A 497 1.91 7.93 -0.11
CA PHE A 497 2.89 7.45 0.88
C PHE A 497 4.03 8.45 1.00
N ASP A 498 4.61 8.89 -0.12
CA ASP A 498 5.70 9.84 -0.07
C ASP A 498 5.31 11.17 0.59
N TRP A 499 4.14 11.72 0.26
CA TRP A 499 3.64 12.96 0.85
C TRP A 499 3.35 12.83 2.35
N CYS A 500 2.71 11.73 2.76
CA CYS A 500 2.41 11.47 4.17
C CYS A 500 3.69 11.28 4.98
N TYR A 501 4.66 10.52 4.50
CA TYR A 501 5.95 10.36 5.20
C TYR A 501 6.73 11.66 5.29
N ASP A 502 6.75 12.44 4.21
CA ASP A 502 7.46 13.73 4.16
C ASP A 502 6.87 14.77 5.11
N THR A 503 5.54 14.75 5.29
CA THR A 503 4.82 15.77 6.07
C THR A 503 4.32 15.27 7.42
N ARG A 504 4.73 14.07 7.87
CA ARG A 504 4.33 13.48 9.14
C ARG A 504 4.77 14.35 10.33
N SER A 505 3.92 14.45 11.33
CA SER A 505 4.29 15.00 12.64
C SER A 505 4.95 13.92 13.50
N PRO A 506 5.54 14.27 14.65
CA PRO A 506 6.04 13.29 15.62
C PRO A 506 4.96 12.37 16.23
N LEU A 507 3.66 12.64 16.00
CA LEU A 507 2.54 11.84 16.49
C LEU A 507 1.82 11.03 15.40
N ASP A 508 2.31 11.09 14.16
CA ASP A 508 1.80 10.29 13.05
C ASP A 508 2.65 9.02 12.90
N PHE A 509 2.05 7.88 13.21
CA PHE A 509 2.69 6.57 13.07
C PHE A 509 1.91 5.75 12.05
N PHE A 510 2.63 4.91 11.31
CA PHE A 510 2.08 4.10 10.24
C PHE A 510 2.20 2.62 10.58
N VAL A 511 1.12 1.89 10.37
CA VAL A 511 1.03 0.43 10.58
C VAL A 511 0.36 -0.20 9.37
N ALA A 512 0.54 -1.50 9.15
CA ALA A 512 -0.27 -2.18 8.14
C ALA A 512 -1.72 -2.29 8.61
N GLY A 513 -2.68 -2.14 7.70
CA GLY A 513 -4.07 -2.43 7.99
C GLY A 513 -4.40 -3.91 7.82
N ASP A 514 -5.67 -4.22 7.65
CA ASP A 514 -6.17 -5.59 7.48
C ASP A 514 -5.67 -6.21 6.16
N SER A 515 -4.95 -7.32 6.16
CA SER A 515 -4.29 -7.99 7.30
C SER A 515 -2.79 -8.10 7.03
N GLY A 516 -2.15 -7.00 6.66
CA GLY A 516 -0.78 -6.94 6.13
C GLY A 516 -0.74 -6.12 4.83
N ALA A 517 0.13 -6.50 3.88
CA ALA A 517 0.21 -5.93 2.53
C ALA A 517 -0.95 -6.41 1.63
N GLY A 518 -2.18 -6.16 2.08
CA GLY A 518 -3.43 -6.51 1.41
C GLY A 518 -4.41 -7.24 2.32
N TYR A 519 -5.69 -7.22 1.95
CA TYR A 519 -6.75 -7.88 2.69
C TYR A 519 -6.80 -9.38 2.34
N VAL A 520 -6.54 -10.22 3.34
CA VAL A 520 -6.70 -11.68 3.34
C VAL A 520 -7.45 -12.13 4.59
N ASN A 521 -8.01 -13.35 4.55
CA ASN A 521 -8.39 -14.09 5.77
C ASN A 521 -7.22 -15.00 6.19
N PRO A 522 -6.43 -14.67 7.23
CA PRO A 522 -5.17 -15.34 7.52
C PRO A 522 -5.27 -16.86 7.71
N THR A 523 -6.37 -17.34 8.29
CA THR A 523 -6.56 -18.79 8.46
C THR A 523 -6.79 -19.52 7.14
N ASN A 524 -7.34 -18.86 6.11
CA ASN A 524 -7.56 -19.47 4.80
C ASN A 524 -6.30 -19.53 3.91
N LEU A 525 -5.18 -19.01 4.42
CA LEU A 525 -3.85 -19.26 3.86
C LEU A 525 -3.30 -20.63 4.29
N LEU A 526 -3.90 -21.26 5.31
CA LEU A 526 -3.48 -22.54 5.88
C LEU A 526 -4.45 -23.68 5.48
N PRO A 527 -3.98 -24.93 5.29
CA PRO A 527 -4.86 -26.06 5.00
C PRO A 527 -5.81 -26.40 6.15
N PRO A 528 -7.05 -26.85 5.87
CA PRO A 528 -7.66 -26.96 4.55
C PRO A 528 -8.09 -25.59 4.00
N ARG A 529 -7.72 -25.31 2.74
CA ARG A 529 -7.98 -24.02 2.07
C ARG A 529 -9.23 -24.10 1.21
N GLU A 530 -10.41 -23.96 1.81
CA GLU A 530 -11.67 -24.01 1.06
C GLU A 530 -11.97 -22.67 0.36
N PRO A 531 -12.44 -22.68 -0.90
CA PRO A 531 -12.78 -23.84 -1.73
C PRO A 531 -11.63 -24.46 -2.55
N SER A 532 -10.45 -23.84 -2.59
CA SER A 532 -9.40 -24.22 -3.57
C SER A 532 -8.73 -25.58 -3.35
N GLY A 533 -8.66 -26.04 -2.10
CA GLY A 533 -7.87 -27.21 -1.69
C GLY A 533 -6.36 -27.07 -1.94
N LEU A 534 -5.86 -25.87 -2.22
CA LEU A 534 -4.44 -25.64 -2.52
C LEU A 534 -3.56 -25.88 -1.27
N PRO A 535 -2.24 -26.15 -1.46
CA PRO A 535 -1.28 -26.18 -0.36
C PRO A 535 -1.24 -24.86 0.42
N SER A 536 -0.62 -24.88 1.61
CA SER A 536 -0.41 -23.68 2.41
C SER A 536 0.21 -22.54 1.59
N ALA A 537 -0.33 -21.34 1.74
CA ALA A 537 0.23 -20.09 1.21
C ALA A 537 0.95 -19.26 2.28
N ALA A 538 1.24 -19.84 3.45
CA ALA A 538 1.92 -19.12 4.53
C ALA A 538 3.25 -18.50 4.09
N ASP A 539 4.11 -19.27 3.42
CA ASP A 539 5.40 -18.76 2.93
C ASP A 539 5.21 -17.69 1.86
N ALA A 540 4.29 -17.90 0.92
CA ALA A 540 3.98 -16.90 -0.10
C ALA A 540 3.47 -15.59 0.50
N TRP A 541 2.68 -15.67 1.59
CA TRP A 541 2.19 -14.49 2.31
C TRP A 541 3.31 -13.77 3.06
N ILE A 542 4.19 -14.51 3.75
CA ILE A 542 5.36 -13.94 4.43
C ILE A 542 6.29 -13.26 3.41
N GLU A 543 6.60 -13.93 2.30
CA GLU A 543 7.42 -13.40 1.21
C GLU A 543 6.81 -12.15 0.58
N GLN A 544 5.48 -12.10 0.42
CA GLN A 544 4.76 -10.93 -0.09
C GLN A 544 4.91 -9.71 0.83
N ASN A 545 4.85 -9.92 2.15
CA ASN A 545 4.84 -8.80 3.11
C ASN A 545 6.24 -8.19 3.33
N ILE A 546 7.29 -9.01 3.41
CA ILE A 546 8.63 -8.57 3.79
C ILE A 546 9.13 -7.35 2.96
N PRO A 547 9.03 -7.32 1.62
CA PRO A 547 9.48 -6.18 0.84
C PRO A 547 8.76 -4.87 1.18
N TYR A 548 7.44 -4.90 1.38
CA TYR A 548 6.70 -3.69 1.73
C TYR A 548 6.97 -3.23 3.15
N PHE A 549 7.05 -4.15 4.12
CA PHE A 549 7.35 -3.81 5.52
C PHE A 549 8.76 -3.22 5.64
N ASN A 550 9.73 -3.79 4.92
CA ASN A 550 11.08 -3.21 4.82
C ASN A 550 11.05 -1.81 4.17
N ARG A 551 10.33 -1.65 3.05
CA ARG A 551 10.25 -0.35 2.36
C ARG A 551 9.57 0.71 3.19
N LEU A 552 8.49 0.39 3.90
CA LEU A 552 7.70 1.33 4.69
C LEU A 552 8.18 1.46 6.15
N ASN A 553 9.18 0.67 6.54
CA ASN A 553 9.64 0.59 7.94
C ASN A 553 8.48 0.27 8.89
N TYR A 554 7.64 -0.69 8.52
CA TYR A 554 6.58 -1.21 9.39
C TYR A 554 7.11 -2.41 10.18
N SER A 555 6.65 -2.55 11.41
CA SER A 555 6.84 -3.76 12.23
C SER A 555 5.58 -4.16 13.02
N ILE A 556 4.43 -3.55 12.70
CA ILE A 556 3.12 -3.80 13.32
C ILE A 556 2.08 -4.02 12.21
N THR A 557 1.27 -5.07 12.33
CA THR A 557 0.01 -5.19 11.59
C THR A 557 -1.12 -4.78 12.53
N GLY A 558 -1.66 -3.59 12.32
CA GLY A 558 -2.56 -2.93 13.26
C GLY A 558 -3.91 -3.63 13.44
N PHE A 559 -4.31 -4.51 12.52
CA PHE A 559 -5.55 -5.26 12.61
C PHE A 559 -5.50 -6.56 11.78
N LEU A 560 -5.94 -7.67 12.37
CA LEU A 560 -6.15 -8.95 11.69
C LEU A 560 -7.65 -9.27 11.67
N ILE A 561 -8.19 -9.33 10.46
CA ILE A 561 -9.57 -9.74 10.17
C ILE A 561 -9.57 -11.15 9.58
N ASN A 562 -10.62 -11.93 9.83
CA ASN A 562 -10.71 -13.31 9.37
C ASN A 562 -12.10 -13.71 8.86
N GLY A 563 -13.03 -12.74 8.73
CA GLY A 563 -14.33 -12.89 8.08
C GLY A 563 -15.05 -14.22 8.36
N PHE A 564 -15.49 -14.89 7.29
CA PHE A 564 -16.15 -16.21 7.37
C PHE A 564 -15.23 -17.39 7.65
N CYS A 565 -13.93 -17.18 7.80
CA CYS A 565 -13.01 -18.22 8.26
C CYS A 565 -12.99 -18.37 9.79
N GLY A 566 -13.78 -17.56 10.50
CA GLY A 566 -14.02 -17.71 11.93
C GLY A 566 -12.85 -17.20 12.77
N GLU A 567 -12.39 -18.00 13.72
CA GLU A 567 -11.35 -17.61 14.67
C GLU A 567 -9.96 -17.62 14.06
N LEU A 568 -9.17 -16.58 14.33
CA LEU A 568 -7.73 -16.64 14.13
C LEU A 568 -7.12 -17.73 15.03
N THR A 569 -6.10 -18.40 14.52
CA THR A 569 -5.36 -19.45 15.22
C THR A 569 -3.95 -18.96 15.56
N ASP A 570 -3.30 -19.59 16.53
CA ASP A 570 -1.89 -19.33 16.82
C ASP A 570 -1.02 -19.55 15.58
N GLU A 571 -1.33 -20.55 14.75
CA GLU A 571 -0.61 -20.81 13.50
C GLU A 571 -0.79 -19.66 12.49
N SER A 572 -2.01 -19.15 12.31
CA SER A 572 -2.23 -18.02 11.41
C SER A 572 -1.56 -16.74 11.92
N ASN A 573 -1.61 -16.50 13.24
CA ASN A 573 -0.96 -15.36 13.85
C ASN A 573 0.57 -15.48 13.81
N ARG A 574 1.12 -16.70 13.86
CA ARG A 574 2.57 -16.94 13.83
C ARG A 574 3.21 -16.51 12.51
N MET A 575 2.47 -16.50 11.40
CA MET A 575 2.97 -15.94 10.13
C MET A 575 3.45 -14.49 10.30
N TYR A 576 2.74 -13.71 11.13
CA TYR A 576 3.02 -12.29 11.36
C TYR A 576 4.25 -12.04 12.21
N THR A 577 4.71 -13.01 13.01
CA THR A 577 5.97 -12.89 13.77
C THR A 577 7.17 -12.62 12.85
N ARG A 578 7.06 -12.97 11.56
CA ARG A 578 8.12 -12.83 10.57
C ARG A 578 8.27 -11.42 10.00
N PHE A 579 7.27 -10.55 10.15
CA PHE A 579 7.30 -9.20 9.58
C PHE A 579 6.57 -8.14 10.42
N SER A 580 5.83 -8.54 11.45
CA SER A 580 5.07 -7.68 12.37
C SER A 580 5.39 -7.98 13.84
N ALA A 581 6.66 -8.29 14.14
CA ALA A 581 7.04 -8.77 15.47
C ALA A 581 6.75 -7.76 16.60
N ASP A 582 6.56 -6.47 16.29
CA ASP A 582 6.18 -5.45 17.27
C ASP A 582 4.72 -5.43 17.63
N GLY A 583 3.85 -6.11 16.88
CA GLY A 583 2.55 -6.47 17.38
C GLY A 583 1.49 -6.66 16.31
N VAL A 584 0.42 -7.31 16.75
CA VAL A 584 -0.83 -7.43 15.98
C VAL A 584 -2.03 -7.21 16.87
N MET A 585 -3.12 -6.66 16.33
CA MET A 585 -4.42 -6.63 17.01
C MET A 585 -5.41 -7.56 16.31
N THR A 586 -6.05 -8.47 17.05
CA THR A 586 -6.99 -9.46 16.47
C THR A 586 -8.45 -9.02 16.62
N GLN A 587 -9.28 -9.33 15.63
CA GLN A 587 -10.73 -9.03 15.63
C GLN A 587 -11.51 -9.54 16.86
N VAL A 588 -12.60 -8.83 17.20
CA VAL A 588 -13.37 -8.96 18.45
C VAL A 588 -14.21 -10.24 18.59
N TRP A 589 -14.35 -11.10 17.57
CA TRP A 589 -15.26 -12.27 17.61
C TRP A 589 -14.59 -13.60 18.03
N MET A 590 -13.39 -13.55 18.62
CA MET A 590 -12.76 -14.75 19.20
C MET A 590 -13.55 -15.24 20.44
N PRO A 591 -13.54 -16.53 20.80
CA PRO A 591 -14.15 -17.04 22.03
C PRO A 591 -13.60 -16.33 23.25
N LYS A 592 -14.44 -16.14 24.27
CA LYS A 592 -14.10 -15.34 25.45
C LYS A 592 -12.84 -15.85 26.16
N GLU A 593 -12.62 -17.15 26.19
CA GLU A 593 -11.45 -17.83 26.74
C GLU A 593 -10.15 -17.53 25.97
N LYS A 594 -10.26 -17.16 24.69
CA LYS A 594 -9.14 -16.72 23.83
C LYS A 594 -9.02 -15.19 23.74
N LYS A 595 -9.94 -14.43 24.36
CA LYS A 595 -9.91 -12.96 24.42
C LYS A 595 -9.01 -12.48 25.55
N HIS A 596 -7.71 -12.56 25.35
CA HIS A 596 -6.76 -11.92 26.25
C HIS A 596 -5.53 -11.49 25.48
N ASP A 597 -4.98 -10.36 25.90
CA ASP A 597 -3.68 -9.93 25.40
C ASP A 597 -2.63 -10.96 25.86
N HIS A 598 -1.75 -11.35 24.94
CA HIS A 598 -0.72 -12.36 25.22
C HIS A 598 0.51 -12.17 24.34
N LEU A 599 1.57 -12.92 24.64
CA LEU A 599 2.76 -13.01 23.80
C LEU A 599 2.70 -14.28 22.96
N LEU A 600 2.86 -14.14 21.64
CA LEU A 600 3.08 -15.24 20.71
C LEU A 600 4.53 -15.15 20.20
N ASP A 601 5.39 -16.02 20.70
CA ASP A 601 6.84 -16.00 20.42
C ASP A 601 7.50 -14.62 20.66
N GLY A 602 7.04 -13.88 21.68
CA GLY A 602 7.53 -12.54 22.01
C GLY A 602 6.86 -11.38 21.25
N MET A 603 6.06 -11.67 20.23
CA MET A 603 5.18 -10.68 19.58
C MET A 603 3.95 -10.43 20.47
N PRO A 604 3.64 -9.17 20.83
CA PRO A 604 2.42 -8.85 21.56
C PRO A 604 1.19 -8.98 20.63
N VAL A 605 0.22 -9.78 21.06
CA VAL A 605 -1.07 -9.96 20.39
C VAL A 605 -2.11 -9.25 21.25
N ALA A 606 -2.62 -8.12 20.76
CA ALA A 606 -3.67 -7.34 21.40
C ALA A 606 -5.05 -7.83 20.96
N HIS A 607 -6.00 -7.87 21.89
CA HIS A 607 -7.39 -8.16 21.58
C HIS A 607 -8.17 -6.86 21.34
N MET A 608 -8.78 -6.74 20.15
CA MET A 608 -9.63 -5.59 19.82
C MET A 608 -10.86 -5.51 20.71
N ILE A 609 -11.14 -4.35 21.28
CA ILE A 609 -12.30 -4.13 22.15
C ILE A 609 -13.61 -4.05 21.36
N GLN A 610 -13.63 -3.23 20.31
CA GLN A 610 -14.77 -3.04 19.39
C GLN A 610 -14.44 -2.04 18.26
N ASP A 611 -15.35 -1.96 17.31
CA ASP A 611 -15.41 -0.88 16.32
C ASP A 611 -15.90 0.44 16.93
N LEU A 612 -15.33 1.53 16.40
CA LEU A 612 -15.74 2.91 16.59
C LEU A 612 -15.86 3.58 15.21
N GLY A 613 -16.67 4.63 15.11
CA GLY A 613 -16.97 5.29 13.84
C GLY A 613 -18.31 6.05 13.84
N MET A 614 -19.03 5.98 14.96
CA MET A 614 -20.21 6.78 15.24
C MET A 614 -19.81 8.20 15.69
N THR A 615 -20.79 9.01 16.11
CA THR A 615 -20.50 10.36 16.62
C THR A 615 -19.51 10.31 17.81
N PRO A 616 -18.74 11.40 18.04
CA PRO A 616 -17.78 11.44 19.12
C PRO A 616 -18.36 11.08 20.50
N GLU A 617 -19.59 11.50 20.79
CA GLU A 617 -20.26 11.25 22.08
C GLU A 617 -20.54 9.78 22.30
N ILE A 618 -21.02 9.08 21.27
CA ILE A 618 -21.34 7.66 21.40
C ILE A 618 -20.06 6.85 21.54
N SER A 619 -19.05 7.16 20.73
CA SER A 619 -17.75 6.49 20.79
C SER A 619 -17.05 6.72 22.13
N ALA A 620 -17.09 7.95 22.67
CA ALA A 620 -16.55 8.28 23.98
C ALA A 620 -17.27 7.53 25.12
N ASN A 621 -18.58 7.37 25.04
CA ASN A 621 -19.35 6.59 26.00
C ASN A 621 -18.98 5.10 25.96
N GLU A 622 -18.75 4.54 24.77
CA GLU A 622 -18.29 3.15 24.66
C GLU A 622 -16.89 2.96 25.25
N ILE A 623 -15.96 3.91 25.04
CA ILE A 623 -14.65 3.89 25.70
C ILE A 623 -14.81 3.98 27.23
N ALA A 624 -15.64 4.92 27.71
CA ALA A 624 -15.85 5.15 29.14
C ALA A 624 -16.36 3.91 29.90
N LYS A 625 -17.17 3.06 29.24
CA LYS A 625 -17.66 1.79 29.81
C LYS A 625 -16.56 0.75 30.04
N ARG A 626 -15.42 0.87 29.35
CA ARG A 626 -14.31 -0.09 29.40
C ARG A 626 -13.20 0.30 30.35
N GLY A 627 -13.25 1.52 30.90
CA GLY A 627 -12.24 2.00 31.85
C GLY A 627 -12.29 1.29 33.19
N VAL A 628 -11.11 0.98 33.72
CA VAL A 628 -10.88 0.29 35.00
C VAL A 628 -10.10 1.21 35.95
N PRO A 629 -10.74 1.77 37.00
CA PRO A 629 -10.09 2.71 37.91
C PRO A 629 -8.95 2.09 38.70
N GLY A 630 -7.80 2.76 38.72
CA GLY A 630 -6.64 2.34 39.52
C GLY A 630 -5.91 1.08 39.01
N GLU A 631 -6.32 0.54 37.85
CA GLU A 631 -5.68 -0.60 37.20
C GLU A 631 -5.08 -0.19 35.84
N THR A 632 -4.19 -1.04 35.33
CA THR A 632 -3.69 -0.92 33.95
C THR A 632 -4.66 -1.64 33.01
N ALA A 633 -5.06 -0.98 31.92
CA ALA A 633 -5.85 -1.59 30.86
C ALA A 633 -5.33 -1.18 29.48
N PHE A 634 -5.35 -2.12 28.54
CA PHE A 634 -4.99 -1.90 27.14
C PHE A 634 -6.27 -1.95 26.30
N LEU A 635 -6.69 -0.81 25.76
CA LEU A 635 -7.96 -0.63 25.07
C LEU A 635 -7.72 -0.31 23.58
N GLY A 636 -7.63 -1.35 22.74
CA GLY A 636 -7.47 -1.21 21.29
C GLY A 636 -8.80 -1.15 20.55
N PHE A 637 -9.02 -0.11 19.74
CA PHE A 637 -10.25 0.11 18.98
C PHE A 637 -9.96 0.32 17.49
N ARG A 638 -10.76 -0.28 16.61
CA ARG A 638 -10.77 0.07 15.18
C ARG A 638 -11.63 1.31 14.99
N SER A 639 -11.08 2.36 14.39
CA SER A 639 -11.75 3.62 14.08
C SER A 639 -11.77 3.81 12.56
N ILE A 640 -12.96 3.76 11.97
CA ILE A 640 -13.14 3.72 10.50
C ILE A 640 -13.07 5.14 9.92
N LEU A 641 -12.01 5.45 9.16
CA LEU A 641 -11.83 6.70 8.39
C LEU A 641 -12.08 8.00 9.17
N GLN A 642 -11.70 7.99 10.44
CA GLN A 642 -11.89 9.13 11.33
C GLN A 642 -10.75 10.14 11.20
N SER A 643 -11.07 11.41 11.44
CA SER A 643 -10.08 12.50 11.42
C SER A 643 -9.42 12.73 12.78
N PRO A 644 -8.24 13.38 12.82
CA PRO A 644 -7.64 13.84 14.07
C PRO A 644 -8.58 14.69 14.95
N ASP A 645 -9.48 15.47 14.33
CA ASP A 645 -10.52 16.22 15.05
C ASP A 645 -11.47 15.31 15.83
N TRP A 646 -11.91 14.20 15.22
CA TRP A 646 -12.78 13.22 15.87
C TRP A 646 -12.05 12.52 17.01
N ILE A 647 -10.79 12.10 16.80
CA ILE A 647 -9.97 11.42 17.83
C ILE A 647 -9.83 12.30 19.07
N LYS A 648 -9.53 13.60 18.86
CA LYS A 648 -9.43 14.56 19.94
C LYS A 648 -10.72 14.63 20.75
N GLN A 649 -11.85 14.84 20.07
CA GLN A 649 -13.15 15.02 20.73
C GLN A 649 -13.56 13.76 21.51
N VAL A 650 -13.39 12.58 20.92
CA VAL A 650 -13.71 11.30 21.57
C VAL A 650 -12.92 11.12 22.87
N ASN A 651 -11.62 11.37 22.83
CA ASN A 651 -10.75 11.19 24.00
C ASN A 651 -11.05 12.22 25.09
N GLU A 652 -11.23 13.50 24.74
CA GLU A 652 -11.60 14.55 25.70
C GLU A 652 -12.94 14.25 26.39
N LEU A 653 -13.93 13.76 25.64
CA LEU A 653 -15.23 13.36 26.18
C LEU A 653 -15.12 12.14 27.11
N ALA A 654 -14.35 11.11 26.71
CA ALA A 654 -14.14 9.92 27.52
C ALA A 654 -13.45 10.26 28.86
N GLN A 655 -12.35 11.02 28.80
CA GLN A 655 -11.61 11.51 29.98
C GLN A 655 -12.49 12.34 30.91
N LYS A 656 -13.30 13.25 30.36
CA LYS A 656 -14.23 14.08 31.15
C LYS A 656 -15.32 13.26 31.84
N SER A 657 -15.79 12.19 31.18
CA SER A 657 -16.89 11.37 31.71
C SER A 657 -16.47 10.44 32.86
N ARG A 658 -15.20 10.00 32.88
CA ARG A 658 -14.63 9.06 33.85
C ARG A 658 -13.22 9.48 34.28
N PRO A 659 -13.09 10.59 35.04
CA PRO A 659 -11.79 11.08 35.50
C PRO A 659 -11.07 10.10 36.44
N ASP A 660 -11.78 9.10 36.97
CA ASP A 660 -11.26 8.01 37.80
C ASP A 660 -10.45 6.96 37.04
N CYS A 661 -10.64 6.82 35.72
CA CYS A 661 -10.00 5.77 34.91
C CYS A 661 -8.64 6.14 34.31
N LYS A 662 -8.16 7.39 34.41
CA LYS A 662 -6.90 7.83 33.75
C LYS A 662 -6.76 7.31 32.30
N PHE A 663 -7.70 7.69 31.44
CA PHE A 663 -7.63 7.36 30.01
C PHE A 663 -6.47 8.10 29.34
N GLU A 664 -5.60 7.36 28.67
CA GLU A 664 -4.41 7.88 28.01
C GLU A 664 -4.36 7.43 26.55
N PRO A 665 -4.72 8.29 25.58
CA PRO A 665 -4.56 7.95 24.17
C PRO A 665 -3.08 7.88 23.81
N VAL A 666 -2.68 6.82 23.13
CA VAL A 666 -1.30 6.56 22.71
C VAL A 666 -1.24 6.07 21.28
N GLU A 667 -0.09 6.27 20.65
CA GLU A 667 0.20 5.78 19.30
C GLU A 667 0.58 4.27 19.33
N PRO A 668 0.53 3.55 18.19
CA PRO A 668 0.70 2.10 18.14
C PRO A 668 1.95 1.56 18.85
N TYR A 669 3.12 2.16 18.65
CA TYR A 669 4.38 1.64 19.20
C TYR A 669 4.42 1.78 20.72
N THR A 670 3.99 2.92 21.28
CA THR A 670 3.79 3.09 22.72
C THR A 670 2.83 2.04 23.27
N TYR A 671 1.69 1.82 22.60
CA TYR A 671 0.72 0.81 23.03
C TYR A 671 1.32 -0.60 23.06
N PHE A 672 1.92 -1.05 21.95
CA PHE A 672 2.43 -2.41 21.85
C PHE A 672 3.72 -2.66 22.64
N TYR A 673 4.60 -1.66 22.78
CA TYR A 673 5.80 -1.78 23.62
C TYR A 673 5.44 -1.88 25.11
N LEU A 674 4.47 -1.09 25.57
CA LEU A 674 3.95 -1.19 26.93
C LEU A 674 3.22 -2.52 27.13
N LEU A 675 2.44 -2.98 26.15
CA LEU A 675 1.75 -4.26 26.23
C LEU A 675 2.75 -5.43 26.33
N ARG A 676 3.75 -5.45 25.44
CA ARG A 676 4.82 -6.46 25.49
C ARG A 676 5.49 -6.49 26.86
N HIS A 677 5.88 -5.32 27.39
CA HIS A 677 6.52 -5.19 28.69
C HIS A 677 5.60 -5.61 29.85
N HIS A 678 4.32 -5.23 29.80
CA HIS A 678 3.33 -5.62 30.81
C HIS A 678 3.16 -7.15 30.89
N LEU A 679 3.22 -7.82 29.74
CA LEU A 679 3.13 -9.28 29.62
C LEU A 679 4.47 -10.00 29.91
N GLY A 680 5.53 -9.26 30.26
CA GLY A 680 6.85 -9.81 30.60
C GLY A 680 7.77 -10.09 29.41
N GLY A 681 7.43 -9.58 28.22
CA GLY A 681 8.29 -9.63 27.03
C GLY A 681 9.35 -8.52 27.04
N LEU A 682 10.34 -8.65 26.16
CA LEU A 682 11.47 -7.72 26.04
C LEU A 682 11.36 -6.88 24.77
N ASN A 683 11.50 -5.56 24.89
CA ASN A 683 11.67 -4.66 23.75
C ASN A 683 13.15 -4.54 23.39
N GLU A 684 13.81 -5.68 23.20
CA GLU A 684 15.24 -5.75 22.89
C GLU A 684 15.50 -6.26 21.47
N MET A 685 16.68 -5.97 20.93
CA MET A 685 17.10 -6.35 19.58
C MET A 685 16.10 -5.88 18.52
N ARG A 686 15.77 -4.58 18.56
CA ARG A 686 14.91 -3.88 17.61
C ARG A 686 15.69 -2.80 16.91
N ALA A 687 15.67 -2.79 15.59
CA ALA A 687 16.44 -1.86 14.80
C ALA A 687 15.66 -1.31 13.61
N THR A 688 16.06 -0.13 13.17
CA THR A 688 15.72 0.34 11.84
C THR A 688 16.99 0.51 11.02
N TYR A 689 17.04 -0.13 9.85
CA TYR A 689 18.07 0.14 8.82
C TYR A 689 17.63 1.38 8.06
N THR A 690 18.27 2.52 8.29
CA THR A 690 17.72 3.82 7.89
C THR A 690 18.07 4.21 6.44
N PHE A 691 19.24 3.83 5.95
CA PHE A 691 19.68 4.08 4.57
C PHE A 691 20.89 3.19 4.20
N ASP A 692 21.19 3.10 2.91
CA ASP A 692 22.49 2.66 2.38
C ASP A 692 22.82 3.42 1.09
N ILE A 693 24.11 3.49 0.75
CA ILE A 693 24.60 4.06 -0.52
C ILE A 693 25.02 2.96 -1.53
N LEU A 694 24.40 1.78 -1.46
CA LEU A 694 24.71 0.67 -2.36
C LEU A 694 24.27 1.01 -3.80
N PRO A 695 25.19 0.99 -4.78
CA PRO A 695 24.83 1.16 -6.18
C PRO A 695 23.99 -0.02 -6.70
N LEU A 696 23.14 0.24 -7.69
CA LEU A 696 22.31 -0.79 -8.34
C LEU A 696 23.13 -1.76 -9.20
N GLU A 697 24.28 -1.31 -9.70
CA GLU A 697 25.21 -2.10 -10.49
C GLU A 697 26.60 -2.08 -9.85
N ILE A 698 27.23 -3.26 -9.76
CA ILE A 698 28.59 -3.43 -9.22
C ILE A 698 29.42 -4.30 -10.15
N GLU A 699 30.73 -4.09 -10.13
CA GLU A 699 31.65 -4.91 -10.91
C GLU A 699 31.97 -6.25 -10.21
N PRO A 700 32.09 -7.35 -10.96
CA PRO A 700 32.36 -8.66 -10.40
C PRO A 700 33.71 -8.73 -9.69
N ALA A 701 33.72 -9.41 -8.54
CA ALA A 701 34.91 -9.69 -7.74
C ALA A 701 35.72 -8.45 -7.27
N LYS A 702 35.17 -7.24 -7.39
CA LYS A 702 35.76 -6.03 -6.79
C LYS A 702 35.26 -5.86 -5.36
N THR A 703 36.10 -5.25 -4.51
CA THR A 703 35.64 -4.77 -3.20
C THR A 703 34.67 -3.62 -3.43
N ILE A 704 33.49 -3.71 -2.83
CA ILE A 704 32.52 -2.62 -2.75
C ILE A 704 32.65 -1.95 -1.39
N ALA A 705 32.74 -0.62 -1.41
CA ALA A 705 32.71 0.22 -0.23
C ALA A 705 31.36 0.94 -0.19
N ILE A 706 30.58 0.72 0.87
CA ILE A 706 29.29 1.36 1.09
C ILE A 706 29.19 1.85 2.53
N GLN A 707 28.22 2.72 2.78
CA GLN A 707 27.80 3.13 4.12
C GLN A 707 26.37 2.68 4.35
N ALA A 708 26.06 2.28 5.58
CA ALA A 708 24.71 1.96 6.01
C ALA A 708 24.40 2.61 7.36
N GLY A 709 23.21 3.19 7.47
CA GLY A 709 22.69 3.71 8.73
C GLY A 709 21.84 2.68 9.47
N VAL A 710 22.00 2.60 10.78
CA VAL A 710 21.16 1.82 11.70
C VAL A 710 20.69 2.69 12.85
N ARG A 711 19.52 2.41 13.40
CA ARG A 711 18.97 3.07 14.60
C ARG A 711 18.55 2.04 15.61
N ASN A 712 18.90 2.27 16.88
CA ASN A 712 18.47 1.45 18.00
C ASN A 712 17.02 1.79 18.36
N ASP A 713 16.09 0.90 18.00
CA ASP A 713 14.67 1.02 18.33
C ASP A 713 14.28 0.15 19.54
N GLY A 714 15.27 -0.49 20.17
CA GLY A 714 15.15 -1.28 21.38
C GLY A 714 15.30 -0.45 22.66
N TRP A 715 15.23 -1.12 23.80
CA TRP A 715 15.38 -0.52 25.14
C TRP A 715 16.74 -0.79 25.77
N GLU A 716 17.55 -1.64 25.17
CA GLU A 716 18.92 -1.94 25.56
C GLU A 716 19.91 -1.03 24.83
N ARG A 717 20.99 -0.67 25.53
CA ARG A 717 22.15 -0.05 24.90
C ARG A 717 22.89 -1.08 24.07
N TRP A 718 23.23 -0.73 22.83
CA TRP A 718 24.14 -1.55 22.01
C TRP A 718 25.58 -1.19 22.34
N THR A 719 26.38 -2.18 22.72
CA THR A 719 27.81 -1.96 22.98
C THR A 719 28.64 -2.19 21.70
N ALA A 720 29.63 -1.34 21.42
CA ALA A 720 30.48 -1.47 20.24
C ALA A 720 31.77 -2.28 20.49
N ALA A 721 32.25 -2.31 21.74
CA ALA A 721 33.50 -2.97 22.11
C ALA A 721 33.36 -3.76 23.42
N SER A 722 32.73 -4.95 23.33
CA SER A 722 32.54 -5.87 24.45
C SER A 722 32.37 -7.32 23.97
N ALA A 723 32.27 -8.28 24.90
CA ALA A 723 31.94 -9.68 24.58
C ALA A 723 30.49 -9.84 24.04
N ASP A 724 29.63 -8.86 24.32
CA ASP A 724 28.24 -8.78 23.85
C ASP A 724 28.06 -7.70 22.77
N ALA A 725 29.16 -7.33 22.09
CA ALA A 725 29.14 -6.25 21.11
C ALA A 725 28.11 -6.51 20.00
N VAL A 726 27.36 -5.47 19.65
CA VAL A 726 26.49 -5.48 18.47
C VAL A 726 27.33 -5.08 17.26
N VAL A 727 27.20 -5.84 16.18
CA VAL A 727 27.87 -5.60 14.91
C VAL A 727 26.84 -5.59 13.78
N LEU A 728 27.05 -4.74 12.78
CA LEU A 728 26.29 -4.81 11.54
C LEU A 728 26.96 -5.85 10.65
N THR A 729 26.19 -6.78 10.11
CA THR A 729 26.70 -7.74 9.13
C THR A 729 26.21 -7.41 7.74
N ALA A 730 27.03 -7.69 6.73
CA ALA A 730 26.65 -7.61 5.32
C ALA A 730 26.98 -8.92 4.61
N ARG A 731 26.11 -9.35 3.69
CA ARG A 731 26.29 -10.63 2.98
C ARG A 731 25.62 -10.68 1.62
N PHE A 732 26.25 -11.41 0.71
CA PHE A 732 25.59 -12.05 -0.43
C PHE A 732 25.39 -13.53 -0.09
N GLY A 733 24.12 -13.95 0.07
CA GLY A 733 23.77 -15.31 0.47
C GLY A 733 23.29 -15.46 1.92
N ASP A 734 23.55 -16.61 2.53
CA ASP A 734 23.07 -16.94 3.87
C ASP A 734 23.97 -16.41 5.00
N ARG A 735 23.51 -16.53 6.25
CA ARG A 735 24.22 -16.04 7.44
C ARG A 735 25.65 -16.60 7.61
N SER A 736 26.01 -17.71 6.95
CA SER A 736 27.37 -18.28 6.99
C SER A 736 28.39 -17.48 6.17
N THR A 737 27.93 -16.67 5.19
CA THR A 737 28.79 -15.81 4.36
C THR A 737 28.90 -14.38 4.91
N ALA A 738 28.29 -14.11 6.06
CA ALA A 738 28.20 -12.77 6.62
C ALA A 738 29.55 -12.25 7.13
N ILE A 739 29.88 -11.02 6.72
CA ILE A 739 31.03 -10.27 7.20
C ILE A 739 30.52 -9.26 8.22
N ALA A 740 31.17 -9.21 9.40
CA ALA A 740 30.79 -8.34 10.50
C ALA A 740 31.61 -7.04 10.50
N PHE A 741 30.93 -5.92 10.73
CA PHE A 741 31.49 -4.58 10.82
C PHE A 741 31.12 -3.99 12.19
N PRO A 742 32.11 -3.50 12.96
CA PRO A 742 31.86 -2.97 14.29
C PRO A 742 31.04 -1.68 14.21
N LEU A 743 30.15 -1.48 15.18
CA LEU A 743 29.55 -0.18 15.39
C LEU A 743 30.65 0.82 15.77
N PRO A 744 30.56 2.08 15.33
CA PRO A 744 31.66 3.02 15.54
C PRO A 744 31.68 3.54 17.00
N HIS A 745 30.61 3.35 17.77
CA HIS A 745 30.46 3.69 19.19
C HIS A 745 29.27 2.91 19.77
N ASP A 746 29.16 2.88 21.10
CA ASP A 746 27.94 2.41 21.74
C ASP A 746 26.74 3.24 21.28
N VAL A 747 25.60 2.60 21.08
CA VAL A 747 24.38 3.23 20.53
C VAL A 747 23.26 3.11 21.56
N GLU A 748 22.84 4.24 22.12
CA GLU A 748 21.75 4.32 23.10
C GLU A 748 20.37 4.08 22.45
N PRO A 749 19.35 3.67 23.23
CA PRO A 749 17.96 3.64 22.75
C PRO A 749 17.54 4.94 22.06
N GLY A 750 17.07 4.83 20.82
CA GLY A 750 16.66 5.95 19.97
C GLY A 750 17.79 6.60 19.15
N GLU A 751 19.06 6.26 19.41
CA GLU A 751 20.24 6.79 18.72
C GLU A 751 20.50 6.04 17.40
N GLY A 752 21.06 6.75 16.42
CA GLY A 752 21.52 6.19 15.14
C GLY A 752 23.04 6.09 15.03
N ALA A 753 23.53 5.13 14.24
CA ALA A 753 24.93 4.98 13.88
C ALA A 753 25.10 4.73 12.38
N ILE A 754 26.24 5.16 11.82
CA ILE A 754 26.64 4.88 10.44
C ILE A 754 27.80 3.91 10.47
N VAL A 755 27.70 2.85 9.69
CA VAL A 755 28.73 1.83 9.58
C VAL A 755 29.32 1.86 8.18
N ASP A 756 30.63 1.98 8.11
CA ASP A 756 31.40 1.78 6.87
C ASP A 756 31.55 0.28 6.61
N ILE A 757 31.21 -0.15 5.40
CA ILE A 757 31.15 -1.55 5.00
C ILE A 757 32.04 -1.73 3.78
N GLU A 758 33.00 -2.64 3.88
CA GLU A 758 33.82 -3.12 2.76
C GLU A 758 33.64 -4.62 2.59
N LEU A 759 33.10 -5.06 1.46
CA LEU A 759 32.89 -6.48 1.17
C LEU A 759 33.20 -6.82 -0.29
N PRO A 760 33.61 -8.07 -0.61
CA PRO A 760 33.79 -8.48 -1.99
C PRO A 760 32.44 -8.65 -2.71
N ALA A 761 32.33 -8.08 -3.90
CA ALA A 761 31.21 -8.34 -4.82
C ALA A 761 31.23 -9.80 -5.30
N PRO A 762 30.06 -10.40 -5.63
CA PRO A 762 30.01 -11.71 -6.24
C PRO A 762 30.83 -11.76 -7.53
N SER A 763 31.51 -12.87 -7.78
CA SER A 763 32.32 -13.04 -9.00
C SER A 763 31.47 -13.38 -10.23
N LYS A 764 30.25 -13.91 -10.02
CA LYS A 764 29.34 -14.33 -11.08
C LYS A 764 28.45 -13.15 -11.49
N PRO A 765 28.41 -12.76 -12.77
CA PRO A 765 27.46 -11.78 -13.27
C PRO A 765 26.00 -12.22 -13.07
N GLY A 766 25.10 -11.25 -12.95
CA GLY A 766 23.66 -11.46 -12.77
C GLY A 766 23.09 -10.76 -11.54
N ASP A 767 21.86 -11.10 -11.19
CA ASP A 767 21.17 -10.50 -10.05
C ASP A 767 21.55 -11.21 -8.75
N HIS A 768 21.91 -10.42 -7.74
CA HIS A 768 22.23 -10.86 -6.39
C HIS A 768 21.48 -10.00 -5.38
N VAL A 769 21.43 -10.46 -4.12
CA VAL A 769 20.82 -9.71 -3.02
C VAL A 769 21.87 -9.46 -1.96
N LEU A 770 22.10 -8.19 -1.63
CA LEU A 770 22.83 -7.81 -0.44
C LEU A 770 21.87 -7.76 0.74
N THR A 771 22.19 -8.45 1.83
CA THR A 771 21.44 -8.39 3.08
C THR A 771 22.29 -7.73 4.17
N LEU A 772 21.70 -6.78 4.87
CA LEU A 772 22.21 -6.16 6.10
C LEU A 772 21.42 -6.69 7.29
N GLU A 773 22.13 -7.13 8.32
CA GLU A 773 21.50 -7.67 9.54
C GLU A 773 22.39 -7.44 10.75
N LEU A 774 21.81 -6.92 11.84
CA LEU A 774 22.52 -6.77 13.11
C LEU A 774 22.63 -8.12 13.85
N ARG A 775 23.73 -8.28 14.57
CA ARG A 775 24.01 -9.47 15.37
C ARG A 775 24.84 -9.10 16.60
N ARG A 776 24.63 -9.81 17.70
CA ARG A 776 25.51 -9.78 18.86
C ARG A 776 26.73 -10.71 18.66
N ALA A 777 27.85 -10.39 19.28
CA ALA A 777 29.09 -11.16 19.18
C ALA A 777 28.94 -12.62 19.67
N ASP A 778 27.96 -12.91 20.53
CA ASP A 778 27.55 -14.24 20.98
C ASP A 778 26.76 -15.08 19.93
N ASN A 779 26.59 -14.56 18.71
CA ASN A 779 25.79 -15.12 17.60
C ASN A 779 24.27 -15.00 17.73
N ALA A 780 23.73 -14.20 18.64
CA ALA A 780 22.30 -13.86 18.62
C ALA A 780 21.99 -12.86 17.48
N TRP A 781 21.14 -13.25 16.54
CA TRP A 781 20.74 -12.41 15.40
C TRP A 781 19.48 -11.60 15.74
N PHE A 782 19.44 -10.34 15.32
CA PHE A 782 18.26 -9.49 15.46
C PHE A 782 17.04 -10.09 14.74
N GLY A 783 17.28 -10.72 13.58
CA GLY A 783 16.24 -11.45 12.86
C GLY A 783 15.57 -12.59 13.62
N ASP A 784 16.28 -13.21 14.55
CA ASP A 784 15.71 -14.29 15.39
C ASP A 784 14.85 -13.73 16.53
N ALA A 785 15.02 -12.44 16.85
CA ALA A 785 14.19 -11.70 17.80
C ALA A 785 12.99 -11.00 17.14
N GLY A 786 12.82 -11.14 15.82
CA GLY A 786 11.71 -10.55 15.05
C GLY A 786 12.02 -9.23 14.34
N ASP A 787 13.26 -8.75 14.37
CA ASP A 787 13.71 -7.60 13.57
C ASP A 787 13.78 -7.99 12.08
N LEU A 788 13.36 -7.13 11.16
CA LEU A 788 13.44 -7.44 9.73
C LEU A 788 14.82 -7.06 9.16
N PRO A 789 15.61 -8.01 8.62
CA PRO A 789 16.83 -7.67 7.92
C PRO A 789 16.54 -6.84 6.68
N TRP A 790 17.39 -5.84 6.41
CA TRP A 790 17.30 -5.10 5.16
C TRP A 790 17.92 -5.88 4.02
N SER A 791 17.22 -5.99 2.89
CA SER A 791 17.76 -6.64 1.69
C SER A 791 17.51 -5.79 0.45
N LYS A 792 18.50 -5.73 -0.44
CA LYS A 792 18.45 -4.96 -1.69
C LYS A 792 19.01 -5.78 -2.84
N ALA A 793 18.28 -5.82 -3.96
CA ALA A 793 18.74 -6.43 -5.19
C ALA A 793 19.83 -5.56 -5.85
N VAL A 794 20.87 -6.20 -6.34
CA VAL A 794 22.00 -5.58 -7.03
C VAL A 794 22.38 -6.44 -8.24
N ARG A 795 22.70 -5.78 -9.34
CA ARG A 795 23.18 -6.45 -10.54
C ARG A 795 24.70 -6.41 -10.61
N VAL A 796 25.31 -7.58 -10.79
CA VAL A 796 26.75 -7.70 -11.06
C VAL A 796 26.94 -7.72 -12.58
N VAL A 797 27.62 -6.71 -13.12
CA VAL A 797 27.75 -6.45 -14.57
C VAL A 797 29.19 -6.47 -15.06
#